data_AF-A0A2E0JGW8-F1
#
_entry.id   AF-A0A2E0JGW8-F1
#
_cell.length_a   1.000
_cell.length_b   1.000
_cell.length_c   1.000
_cell.angle_alpha   90.00
_cell.angle_beta   90.00
_cell.angle_gamma   90.00
#
_symmetry.space_group_name_H-M   'P 1'
#
loop_
_entity.id
_entity.type
_entity.pdbx_description
1 polymer ?
#
loop_
_entity_poly.entity_id
_entity_poly.type
_entity_poly.pdbx_seq_one_letter_code
_entity_poly.pdbx_strand_id
1 'polypeptide(L)'
;MIRIKTIHIEEFRGIRELDLDLASENFGICGPNGTGKSGVVDAIEFCLTGNVTRLSGSGAGELTVKGHAPHVDHRNDPEKAKVTITAHVASLGKDISITRSVKDSRNPVIDPSAPAYKAVVAELQTHPEFALSRREIAKYIMTPPSRRSTDVQNLLRLDYVDGLRKAFVSHNNKWKSESKSAKAALDASTSQLNRLLVLTSYDGAALLTQANKYRGVLGLPALTNVTKDTKFKEGLTEQEATAKAAPIAKEAAVADLYAMVQTVQVGEPADDKKHREDALGGLGKLKDDEKALALARSHGFITTGLDLISDDACPLCDRPWDADELRNHLKQKLLSAGETAQLLKTLGEDIDGVLAAILRRLTELEKTAGYAGKLDPPIARQVIDSHISVLNGIVADLNAFKEDHALVDKAIDALETEWWIIPEDAQKTVDEIHKAIAALPEPTDRDAAISFLTELQVRYDDYIEKSATAECAEARRLLALKVHDNYDKASNDVLEGIYDDVAKEFTDFYKAINADEGKFSGELKAEPAKLSFNVDFYGRGTFPPGAYHSEGHQDGMGLCLYLALMHHTLGEGFTFAVLDDVLMSVDSGHRREVCRLLKSKFPNTQFILTTHDRVWLQYMKTEGLIKKGQLFGGWNVDRGPRIWDDTDVWAEIGSALDKDDVPRAAAVLRRYLEYLTTVLADNLRAKVEYRGDANYDLGDLLPPVLNRWLDRLKKGTAAAKHWGHDADKIALEAKLEEAETLIGKTSAEQWAINPSVHFNEWENFTATEFKEVSDAFKALLDHMRCSNEKCGGYPYLTPRKGSSEQLRCSCGTISINLKTGV
;
A
#
# COMPACT_ATOMS: atom_id res chain seq x y z
N MET A 1 1.42 -5.45 -21.75
CA MET A 1 -0.02 -5.26 -21.47
C MET A 1 -0.91 -5.66 -22.66
N ILE A 2 -2.23 -5.70 -22.43
CA ILE A 2 -3.25 -6.33 -23.27
C ILE A 2 -4.28 -5.32 -23.81
N ARG A 3 -5.10 -5.75 -24.77
CA ARG A 3 -6.36 -5.10 -25.17
C ARG A 3 -7.49 -6.12 -25.20
N ILE A 4 -8.54 -5.92 -24.41
CA ILE A 4 -9.67 -6.83 -24.26
C ILE A 4 -10.52 -6.84 -25.54
N LYS A 5 -10.75 -8.04 -26.10
CA LYS A 5 -11.65 -8.31 -27.22
C LYS A 5 -13.04 -8.66 -26.71
N THR A 6 -13.14 -9.67 -25.87
CA THR A 6 -14.41 -10.17 -25.36
C THR A 6 -14.32 -10.47 -23.88
N ILE A 7 -15.45 -10.35 -23.20
CA ILE A 7 -15.63 -10.69 -21.78
C ILE A 7 -16.86 -11.57 -21.68
N HIS A 8 -16.72 -12.70 -21.00
CA HIS A 8 -17.81 -13.59 -20.62
C HIS A 8 -17.82 -13.75 -19.11
N ILE A 9 -18.98 -13.53 -18.47
CA ILE A 9 -19.14 -13.53 -17.02
C ILE A 9 -20.27 -14.49 -16.66
N GLU A 10 -20.01 -15.46 -15.79
CA GLU A 10 -20.98 -16.42 -15.27
C GLU A 10 -21.04 -16.35 -13.74
N GLU A 11 -22.25 -16.26 -13.21
CA GLU A 11 -22.59 -16.37 -11.79
C GLU A 11 -21.66 -15.56 -10.87
N PHE A 12 -21.35 -14.33 -11.27
CA PHE A 12 -20.39 -13.45 -10.60
C PHE A 12 -21.08 -12.15 -10.15
N ARG A 13 -20.98 -11.85 -8.85
CA ARG A 13 -21.56 -10.66 -8.19
C ARG A 13 -23.07 -10.59 -8.41
N GLY A 14 -23.55 -9.59 -9.15
CA GLY A 14 -24.95 -9.47 -9.53
C GLY A 14 -25.25 -10.00 -10.94
N ILE A 15 -24.33 -10.73 -11.56
CA ILE A 15 -24.42 -11.13 -12.96
C ILE A 15 -24.63 -12.65 -13.00
N ARG A 16 -25.68 -13.11 -13.67
CA ARG A 16 -25.94 -14.54 -13.91
C ARG A 16 -25.15 -15.04 -15.11
N GLU A 17 -25.31 -14.35 -16.24
CA GLU A 17 -24.58 -14.59 -17.48
C GLU A 17 -24.50 -13.28 -18.26
N LEU A 18 -23.33 -12.93 -18.79
CA LEU A 18 -23.14 -11.70 -19.58
C LEU A 18 -21.97 -11.85 -20.54
N ASP A 19 -22.24 -11.62 -21.83
CA ASP A 19 -21.25 -11.49 -22.89
C ASP A 19 -21.10 -10.05 -23.37
N LEU A 20 -19.85 -9.59 -23.52
CA LEU A 20 -19.54 -8.27 -24.06
C LEU A 20 -18.47 -8.39 -25.15
N ASP A 21 -18.74 -7.84 -26.33
CA ASP A 21 -17.77 -7.67 -27.43
C ASP A 21 -17.26 -6.22 -27.50
N LEU A 22 -16.03 -6.03 -27.05
CA LEU A 22 -15.31 -4.76 -27.02
C LEU A 22 -14.45 -4.56 -28.28
N ALA A 23 -14.15 -5.63 -29.03
CA ALA A 23 -13.36 -5.61 -30.25
C ALA A 23 -11.96 -4.93 -30.12
N SER A 24 -11.30 -4.99 -28.95
CA SER A 24 -10.02 -4.31 -28.68
C SER A 24 -10.07 -2.78 -28.78
N GLU A 25 -11.27 -2.19 -28.70
CA GLU A 25 -11.51 -0.76 -28.79
C GLU A 25 -12.01 -0.21 -27.46
N ASN A 26 -12.02 1.11 -27.31
CA ASN A 26 -12.63 1.76 -26.16
C ASN A 26 -14.13 1.45 -26.10
N PHE A 27 -14.63 1.16 -24.90
CA PHE A 27 -15.99 0.68 -24.68
C PHE A 27 -16.67 1.43 -23.53
N GLY A 28 -17.93 1.83 -23.73
CA GLY A 28 -18.72 2.51 -22.69
C GLY A 28 -19.85 1.65 -22.17
N ILE A 29 -20.04 1.56 -20.85
CA ILE A 29 -21.18 0.90 -20.21
C ILE A 29 -22.00 1.97 -19.50
N CYS A 30 -23.27 2.12 -19.87
CA CYS A 30 -24.14 3.15 -19.29
C CYS A 30 -25.40 2.56 -18.67
N GLY A 31 -25.80 3.05 -17.50
CA GLY A 31 -27.05 2.66 -16.87
C GLY A 31 -27.20 3.26 -15.46
N PRO A 32 -28.42 3.31 -14.91
CA PRO A 32 -28.67 3.80 -13.55
C PRO A 32 -27.79 3.14 -12.47
N ASN A 33 -27.77 3.71 -11.27
CA ASN A 33 -27.09 3.07 -10.14
C ASN A 33 -27.73 1.72 -9.80
N GLY A 34 -26.91 0.74 -9.43
CA GLY A 34 -27.37 -0.60 -9.09
C GLY A 34 -27.72 -1.51 -10.28
N THR A 35 -27.47 -1.10 -11.53
CA THR A 35 -27.78 -1.95 -12.70
C THR A 35 -26.72 -2.99 -13.03
N GLY A 36 -25.63 -3.09 -12.27
CA GLY A 36 -24.56 -4.10 -12.47
C GLY A 36 -23.29 -3.60 -13.18
N LYS A 37 -23.17 -2.30 -13.49
CA LYS A 37 -21.97 -1.72 -14.16
C LYS A 37 -20.65 -2.04 -13.45
N SER A 38 -20.58 -1.72 -12.15
CA SER A 38 -19.40 -2.03 -11.33
C SER A 38 -19.16 -3.53 -11.19
N GLY A 39 -20.18 -4.38 -11.38
CA GLY A 39 -20.00 -5.84 -11.43
C GLY A 39 -19.17 -6.30 -12.63
N VAL A 40 -19.28 -5.59 -13.77
CA VAL A 40 -18.41 -5.84 -14.94
C VAL A 40 -16.97 -5.42 -14.65
N VAL A 41 -16.79 -4.30 -13.96
CA VAL A 41 -15.46 -3.83 -13.54
C VAL A 41 -14.82 -4.82 -12.56
N ASP A 42 -15.57 -5.24 -11.53
CA ASP A 42 -15.15 -6.27 -10.57
C ASP A 42 -14.77 -7.58 -11.31
N ALA A 43 -15.49 -7.96 -12.36
CA ALA A 43 -15.22 -9.17 -13.13
C ALA A 43 -13.93 -9.06 -13.96
N ILE A 44 -13.69 -7.90 -14.58
CA ILE A 44 -12.45 -7.64 -15.31
C ILE A 44 -11.26 -7.68 -14.36
N GLU A 45 -11.35 -6.96 -13.24
CA GLU A 45 -10.33 -6.97 -12.21
C GLU A 45 -10.04 -8.39 -11.74
N PHE A 46 -11.09 -9.13 -11.34
CA PHE A 46 -10.97 -10.51 -10.88
C PHE A 46 -10.31 -11.43 -11.91
N CYS A 47 -10.69 -11.37 -13.18
CA CYS A 47 -10.12 -12.24 -14.18
C CYS A 47 -8.61 -12.01 -14.35
N LEU A 48 -8.17 -10.75 -14.32
CA LEU A 48 -6.78 -10.37 -14.54
C LEU A 48 -5.91 -10.52 -13.29
N THR A 49 -6.41 -10.17 -12.10
CA THR A 49 -5.63 -10.16 -10.85
C THR A 49 -5.94 -11.35 -9.95
N GLY A 50 -7.19 -11.81 -9.93
CA GLY A 50 -7.69 -12.81 -8.97
C GLY A 50 -8.26 -12.19 -7.71
N ASN A 51 -8.25 -10.87 -7.62
CA ASN A 51 -8.80 -10.12 -6.52
C ASN A 51 -9.88 -9.15 -7.02
N VAL A 52 -10.67 -8.64 -6.08
CA VAL A 52 -11.64 -7.57 -6.33
C VAL A 52 -11.41 -6.51 -5.28
N THR A 53 -10.93 -5.34 -5.65
CA THR A 53 -10.55 -4.26 -4.72
C THR A 53 -11.74 -3.78 -3.88
N ARG A 54 -12.97 -3.96 -4.34
CA ARG A 54 -14.16 -3.69 -3.51
C ARG A 54 -14.40 -4.71 -2.40
N LEU A 55 -13.87 -5.93 -2.56
CA LEU A 55 -13.98 -7.04 -1.62
C LEU A 55 -12.69 -7.25 -0.79
N SER A 56 -11.66 -6.43 -1.01
CA SER A 56 -10.39 -6.48 -0.29
C SER A 56 -9.95 -5.08 0.19
N GLY A 57 -9.28 -5.00 1.34
CA GLY A 57 -8.68 -3.76 1.85
C GLY A 57 -9.53 -3.00 2.88
N SER A 58 -9.07 -1.79 3.26
CA SER A 58 -9.54 -1.10 4.47
C SER A 58 -11.06 -0.84 4.47
N GLY A 59 -11.79 -1.51 5.37
CA GLY A 59 -13.25 -1.46 5.48
C GLY A 59 -13.99 -2.68 4.92
N ALA A 60 -13.27 -3.68 4.41
CA ALA A 60 -13.82 -4.92 3.85
C ALA A 60 -13.61 -6.15 4.77
N GLY A 61 -13.41 -5.98 6.07
CA GLY A 61 -12.98 -7.06 6.99
C GLY A 61 -13.92 -8.28 7.12
N GLU A 62 -15.17 -8.16 6.68
CA GLU A 62 -16.14 -9.27 6.60
C GLU A 62 -16.33 -9.81 5.17
N LEU A 63 -15.72 -9.16 4.18
CA LEU A 63 -15.84 -9.49 2.77
C LEU A 63 -14.64 -10.33 2.33
N THR A 64 -14.89 -11.26 1.42
CA THR A 64 -13.86 -12.09 0.80
C THR A 64 -14.26 -12.38 -0.62
N VAL A 65 -13.28 -12.50 -1.53
CA VAL A 65 -13.54 -12.90 -2.92
C VAL A 65 -14.29 -14.23 -2.95
N LYS A 66 -13.84 -15.24 -2.18
CA LYS A 66 -14.47 -16.56 -2.17
C LYS A 66 -15.94 -16.54 -1.72
N GLY A 67 -16.29 -15.71 -0.72
CA GLY A 67 -17.65 -15.66 -0.18
C GLY A 67 -18.59 -14.67 -0.89
N HIS A 68 -18.05 -13.66 -1.57
CA HIS A 68 -18.82 -12.50 -2.03
C HIS A 68 -18.60 -12.12 -3.50
N ALA A 69 -17.68 -12.78 -4.19
CA ALA A 69 -17.55 -12.70 -5.65
C ALA A 69 -18.56 -13.59 -6.39
N PRO A 70 -18.95 -14.80 -5.91
CA PRO A 70 -20.03 -15.54 -6.55
C PRO A 70 -21.36 -14.81 -6.46
N HIS A 71 -22.27 -15.11 -7.38
CA HIS A 71 -23.65 -14.67 -7.29
C HIS A 71 -24.27 -15.11 -5.96
N VAL A 72 -25.22 -14.33 -5.43
CA VAL A 72 -25.83 -14.59 -4.11
C VAL A 72 -26.39 -16.01 -3.98
N ASP A 73 -26.92 -16.56 -5.07
CA ASP A 73 -27.49 -17.91 -5.11
C ASP A 73 -26.45 -19.02 -5.24
N HIS A 74 -25.19 -18.69 -5.59
CA HIS A 74 -24.09 -19.65 -5.74
C HIS A 74 -22.91 -19.35 -4.81
N ARG A 75 -23.16 -18.67 -3.68
CA ARG A 75 -22.13 -18.40 -2.64
C ARG A 75 -21.43 -19.66 -2.14
N ASN A 76 -22.17 -20.78 -2.10
CA ASN A 76 -21.65 -22.08 -1.66
C ASN A 76 -21.03 -22.90 -2.81
N ASP A 77 -21.21 -22.46 -4.06
CA ASP A 77 -20.75 -23.14 -5.28
C ASP A 77 -19.78 -22.22 -6.07
N PRO A 78 -18.63 -21.82 -5.48
CA PRO A 78 -17.71 -20.85 -6.09
C PRO A 78 -17.10 -21.33 -7.42
N GLU A 79 -17.18 -22.62 -7.75
CA GLU A 79 -16.78 -23.14 -9.06
C GLU A 79 -17.68 -22.69 -10.21
N LYS A 80 -18.93 -22.33 -9.94
CA LYS A 80 -19.88 -21.84 -10.96
C LYS A 80 -19.60 -20.39 -11.33
N ALA A 81 -19.05 -19.61 -10.40
CA ALA A 81 -18.66 -18.23 -10.63
C ALA A 81 -17.35 -18.18 -11.44
N LYS A 82 -17.43 -17.75 -12.70
CA LYS A 82 -16.30 -17.72 -13.63
C LYS A 82 -16.31 -16.47 -14.47
N VAL A 83 -15.12 -16.00 -14.83
CA VAL A 83 -14.94 -14.92 -15.79
C VAL A 83 -13.91 -15.36 -16.83
N THR A 84 -14.22 -15.13 -18.10
CA THR A 84 -13.32 -15.38 -19.23
C THR A 84 -13.11 -14.10 -20.02
N ILE A 85 -11.84 -13.75 -20.25
CA ILE A 85 -11.44 -12.61 -21.07
C ILE A 85 -10.59 -13.12 -22.23
N THR A 86 -10.99 -12.79 -23.46
CA THR A 86 -10.10 -12.88 -24.61
C THR A 86 -9.48 -11.52 -24.87
N ALA A 87 -8.16 -11.45 -24.97
CA ALA A 87 -7.44 -10.20 -25.18
C ALA A 87 -6.31 -10.34 -26.19
N HIS A 88 -5.97 -9.25 -26.87
CA HIS A 88 -4.78 -9.15 -27.70
C HIS A 88 -3.58 -8.75 -26.85
N VAL A 89 -2.48 -9.49 -26.94
CA VAL A 89 -1.21 -9.19 -26.26
C VAL A 89 -0.28 -8.46 -27.23
N ALA A 90 -0.09 -7.15 -27.03
CA ALA A 90 0.69 -6.32 -27.94
C ALA A 90 2.14 -6.79 -28.10
N SER A 91 2.79 -7.20 -27.01
CA SER A 91 4.18 -7.68 -27.01
C SER A 91 4.39 -9.00 -27.76
N LEU A 92 3.34 -9.81 -27.90
CA LEU A 92 3.39 -11.10 -28.59
C LEU A 92 2.74 -11.06 -29.99
N GLY A 93 1.99 -9.99 -30.31
CA GLY A 93 1.21 -9.86 -31.53
C GLY A 93 0.13 -10.94 -31.68
N LYS A 94 -0.32 -11.55 -30.58
CA LYS A 94 -1.22 -12.70 -30.56
C LYS A 94 -2.28 -12.55 -29.47
N ASP A 95 -3.34 -13.33 -29.61
CA ASP A 95 -4.44 -13.35 -28.66
C ASP A 95 -4.20 -14.37 -27.54
N ILE A 96 -4.78 -14.07 -26.38
CA ILE A 96 -4.79 -14.90 -25.17
C ILE A 96 -6.23 -14.98 -24.66
N SER A 97 -6.62 -16.16 -24.19
CA SER A 97 -7.81 -16.38 -23.37
C SER A 97 -7.38 -16.62 -21.93
N ILE A 98 -7.98 -15.89 -21.01
CA ILE A 98 -7.76 -15.98 -19.57
C ILE A 98 -9.10 -16.33 -18.94
N THR A 99 -9.22 -17.50 -18.32
CA THR A 99 -10.41 -17.92 -17.58
C THR A 99 -10.06 -18.09 -16.11
N ARG A 100 -10.83 -17.47 -15.22
CA ARG A 100 -10.65 -17.60 -13.77
C ARG A 100 -11.96 -17.96 -13.09
N SER A 101 -11.90 -18.93 -12.17
CA SER A 101 -13.03 -19.34 -11.34
C SER A 101 -12.82 -18.86 -9.91
N VAL A 102 -13.89 -18.50 -9.20
CA VAL A 102 -13.79 -18.08 -7.79
C VAL A 102 -13.28 -19.22 -6.90
N LYS A 103 -13.51 -20.49 -7.26
CA LYS A 103 -12.93 -21.64 -6.54
C LYS A 103 -11.40 -21.65 -6.55
N ASP A 104 -10.78 -21.18 -7.64
CA ASP A 104 -9.32 -21.10 -7.81
C ASP A 104 -8.92 -19.71 -8.33
N SER A 105 -9.04 -18.72 -7.44
CA SER A 105 -8.78 -17.33 -7.79
C SER A 105 -7.31 -17.01 -8.02
N ARG A 106 -6.37 -17.89 -7.64
CA ARG A 106 -4.92 -17.65 -7.80
C ARG A 106 -4.37 -18.23 -9.11
N ASN A 107 -4.97 -19.30 -9.63
CA ASN A 107 -4.46 -19.99 -10.82
C ASN A 107 -5.46 -19.86 -11.99
N PRO A 108 -5.33 -18.83 -12.84
CA PRO A 108 -6.15 -18.74 -14.05
C PRO A 108 -5.77 -19.82 -15.06
N VAL A 109 -6.76 -20.32 -15.80
CA VAL A 109 -6.55 -21.13 -17.00
C VAL A 109 -6.19 -20.17 -18.14
N ILE A 110 -5.06 -20.43 -18.80
CA ILE A 110 -4.50 -19.57 -19.84
C ILE A 110 -4.35 -20.39 -21.13
N ASP A 111 -4.91 -19.88 -22.22
CA ASP A 111 -4.80 -20.48 -23.55
C ASP A 111 -4.41 -19.41 -24.59
N PRO A 112 -3.26 -19.53 -25.29
CA PRO A 112 -2.26 -20.60 -25.19
C PRO A 112 -1.43 -20.57 -23.89
N SER A 113 -1.12 -21.75 -23.34
CA SER A 113 -0.46 -21.88 -22.03
C SER A 113 1.08 -21.78 -22.03
N ALA A 114 1.69 -21.20 -23.08
CA ALA A 114 3.15 -21.13 -23.20
C ALA A 114 3.76 -20.17 -22.14
N PRO A 115 5.04 -20.33 -21.75
CA PRO A 115 5.66 -19.52 -20.69
C PRO A 115 5.55 -18.00 -20.89
N ALA A 116 5.64 -17.53 -22.14
CA ALA A 116 5.50 -16.11 -22.45
C ALA A 116 4.10 -15.54 -22.11
N TYR A 117 3.02 -16.29 -22.35
CA TYR A 117 1.66 -15.86 -21.98
C TYR A 117 1.46 -15.88 -20.47
N LYS A 118 2.00 -16.90 -19.78
CA LYS A 118 1.98 -16.97 -18.32
C LYS A 118 2.71 -15.79 -17.67
N ALA A 119 3.85 -15.38 -18.23
CA ALA A 119 4.57 -14.20 -17.76
C ALA A 119 3.74 -12.92 -17.89
N VAL A 120 3.01 -12.75 -19.00
CA VAL A 120 2.11 -11.60 -19.21
C VAL A 120 0.98 -11.60 -18.19
N VAL A 121 0.36 -12.75 -17.90
CA VAL A 121 -0.70 -12.82 -16.88
C VAL A 121 -0.15 -12.60 -15.48
N ALA A 122 1.02 -13.14 -15.16
CA ALA A 122 1.68 -12.90 -13.88
C ALA A 122 2.03 -11.42 -13.68
N GLU A 123 2.49 -10.75 -14.73
CA GLU A 123 2.70 -9.30 -14.73
C GLU A 123 1.38 -8.57 -14.44
N LEU A 124 0.30 -8.86 -15.18
CA LEU A 124 -1.02 -8.26 -14.94
C LEU A 124 -1.56 -8.53 -13.51
N GLN A 125 -1.27 -9.69 -12.93
CA GLN A 125 -1.64 -10.00 -11.54
C GLN A 125 -0.95 -9.08 -10.53
N THR A 126 0.22 -8.54 -10.86
CA THR A 126 0.93 -7.56 -10.04
C THR A 126 0.47 -6.11 -10.26
N HIS A 127 -0.48 -5.87 -11.17
CA HIS A 127 -0.92 -4.53 -11.60
C HIS A 127 -2.43 -4.30 -11.43
N PRO A 128 -3.03 -4.37 -10.23
CA PRO A 128 -4.48 -4.09 -10.06
C PRO A 128 -4.88 -2.64 -10.40
N GLU A 129 -3.93 -1.71 -10.46
CA GLU A 129 -4.13 -0.29 -10.70
C GLU A 129 -4.72 0.07 -12.08
N PHE A 130 -4.91 -0.87 -13.00
CA PHE A 130 -5.66 -0.58 -14.23
C PHE A 130 -7.13 -0.25 -13.95
N ALA A 131 -7.70 -0.67 -12.82
CA ALA A 131 -9.10 -0.41 -12.47
C ALA A 131 -9.23 0.76 -11.49
N LEU A 132 -9.70 1.90 -11.99
CA LEU A 132 -9.90 3.11 -11.20
C LEU A 132 -11.39 3.30 -10.90
N SER A 133 -11.75 3.30 -9.62
CA SER A 133 -13.08 3.74 -9.17
C SER A 133 -13.00 5.09 -8.47
N ARG A 134 -14.14 5.75 -8.24
CA ARG A 134 -14.17 6.97 -7.42
C ARG A 134 -13.54 6.79 -6.03
N ARG A 135 -13.69 5.61 -5.42
CA ARG A 135 -13.05 5.29 -4.13
C ARG A 135 -11.52 5.33 -4.23
N GLU A 136 -10.96 4.87 -5.34
CA GLU A 136 -9.52 4.88 -5.60
C GLU A 136 -9.02 6.31 -5.89
N ILE A 137 -9.76 7.10 -6.67
CA ILE A 137 -9.47 8.54 -6.86
C ILE A 137 -9.34 9.27 -5.53
N ALA A 138 -10.30 9.04 -4.63
CA ALA A 138 -10.28 9.66 -3.30
C ALA A 138 -9.03 9.29 -2.48
N LYS A 139 -8.43 8.09 -2.69
CA LYS A 139 -7.21 7.69 -1.97
C LYS A 139 -6.02 8.58 -2.32
N TYR A 140 -5.90 9.02 -3.58
CA TYR A 140 -4.77 9.85 -3.99
C TYR A 140 -4.92 11.32 -3.58
N ILE A 141 -6.16 11.78 -3.40
CA ILE A 141 -6.47 13.19 -3.17
C ILE A 141 -6.73 13.49 -1.68
N MET A 142 -7.61 12.74 -1.04
CA MET A 142 -8.19 13.09 0.27
C MET A 142 -7.55 12.38 1.46
N THR A 143 -6.57 11.50 1.26
CA THR A 143 -5.90 10.79 2.36
C THR A 143 -4.82 11.64 3.05
N PRO A 144 -4.48 11.33 4.31
CA PRO A 144 -3.36 11.97 5.00
C PRO A 144 -2.04 11.79 4.23
N PRO A 145 -1.09 12.74 4.30
CA PRO A 145 0.17 12.68 3.55
C PRO A 145 1.00 11.41 3.71
N SER A 146 0.98 10.79 4.91
CA SER A 146 1.69 9.53 5.15
C SER A 146 1.07 8.37 4.37
N ARG A 147 -0.26 8.28 4.36
CA ARG A 147 -0.99 7.25 3.60
C ARG A 147 -0.90 7.49 2.11
N ARG A 148 -1.01 8.75 1.65
CA ARG A 148 -0.79 9.11 0.24
C ARG A 148 0.60 8.70 -0.23
N SER A 149 1.64 8.91 0.59
CA SER A 149 2.99 8.44 0.27
C SER A 149 3.01 6.95 0.00
N THR A 150 2.36 6.15 0.85
CA THR A 150 2.27 4.70 0.67
C THR A 150 1.48 4.35 -0.59
N ASP A 151 0.28 4.92 -0.77
CA ASP A 151 -0.59 4.59 -1.90
C ASP A 151 0.06 4.98 -3.26
N VAL A 152 0.76 6.12 -3.32
CA VAL A 152 1.52 6.53 -4.52
C VAL A 152 2.78 5.69 -4.70
N GLN A 153 3.50 5.34 -3.65
CA GLN A 153 4.67 4.46 -3.75
C GLN A 153 4.30 3.05 -4.22
N ASN A 154 3.18 2.50 -3.74
CA ASN A 154 2.65 1.22 -4.21
C ASN A 154 2.32 1.29 -5.70
N LEU A 155 1.72 2.41 -6.13
CA LEU A 155 1.41 2.65 -7.55
C LEU A 155 2.67 2.79 -8.42
N LEU A 156 3.73 3.40 -7.88
CA LEU A 156 5.06 3.51 -8.50
C LEU A 156 5.92 2.24 -8.31
N ARG A 157 5.41 1.23 -7.58
CA ARG A 157 6.12 -0.02 -7.22
C ARG A 157 7.46 0.19 -6.52
N LEU A 158 7.50 1.14 -5.60
CA LEU A 158 8.70 1.49 -4.84
C LEU A 158 8.89 0.64 -3.58
N ASP A 159 8.11 -0.43 -3.40
CA ASP A 159 8.17 -1.32 -2.22
C ASP A 159 9.55 -1.91 -1.99
N TYR A 160 10.24 -2.27 -3.08
CA TYR A 160 11.61 -2.78 -3.01
C TYR A 160 12.59 -1.71 -2.50
N VAL A 161 12.38 -0.46 -2.90
CA VAL A 161 13.21 0.69 -2.48
C VAL A 161 13.02 0.93 -0.97
N ASP A 162 11.78 0.93 -0.49
CA ASP A 162 11.48 1.09 0.93
C ASP A 162 11.96 -0.13 1.76
N GLY A 163 11.87 -1.34 1.21
CA GLY A 163 12.39 -2.56 1.82
C GLY A 163 13.92 -2.51 2.00
N LEU A 164 14.66 -2.08 0.99
CA LEU A 164 16.11 -1.87 1.07
C LEU A 164 16.48 -0.78 2.08
N ARG A 165 15.75 0.34 2.11
CA ARG A 165 15.94 1.41 3.10
C ARG A 165 15.84 0.85 4.52
N LYS A 166 14.77 0.11 4.83
CA LYS A 166 14.58 -0.54 6.14
C LYS A 166 15.71 -1.51 6.49
N ALA A 167 16.18 -2.30 5.52
CA ALA A 167 17.29 -3.23 5.73
C ALA A 167 18.60 -2.49 6.10
N PHE A 168 18.89 -1.36 5.44
CA PHE A 168 20.06 -0.54 5.77
C PHE A 168 19.94 0.14 7.14
N VAL A 169 18.77 0.66 7.50
CA VAL A 169 18.50 1.21 8.84
C VAL A 169 18.75 0.15 9.93
N SER A 170 18.20 -1.06 9.74
CA SER A 170 18.39 -2.18 10.67
C SER A 170 19.86 -2.56 10.83
N HIS A 171 20.60 -2.68 9.71
CA HIS A 171 22.04 -2.95 9.75
C HIS A 171 22.83 -1.85 10.45
N ASN A 172 22.53 -0.58 10.17
CA ASN A 172 23.20 0.55 10.81
C ASN A 172 22.99 0.53 12.33
N ASN A 173 21.77 0.26 12.80
CA ASN A 173 21.45 0.15 14.22
C ASN A 173 22.17 -1.02 14.91
N LYS A 174 22.25 -2.18 14.24
CA LYS A 174 23.00 -3.35 14.74
C LYS A 174 24.48 -3.00 14.97
N TRP A 175 25.16 -2.47 13.96
CA TRP A 175 26.59 -2.13 14.07
C TRP A 175 26.85 -0.98 15.03
N LYS A 176 25.90 -0.06 15.21
CA LYS A 176 25.96 0.98 16.24
C LYS A 176 25.98 0.39 17.65
N SER A 177 25.13 -0.61 17.91
CA SER A 177 25.11 -1.32 19.19
C SER A 177 26.42 -2.07 19.44
N GLU A 178 26.92 -2.80 18.43
CA GLU A 178 28.17 -3.57 18.52
C GLU A 178 29.39 -2.68 18.77
N SER A 179 29.49 -1.53 18.07
CA SER A 179 30.55 -0.54 18.32
C SER A 179 30.50 0.02 19.75
N LYS A 180 29.30 0.34 20.28
CA LYS A 180 29.12 0.81 21.67
C LYS A 180 29.62 -0.25 22.66
N SER A 181 29.27 -1.52 22.47
CA SER A 181 29.69 -2.63 23.33
C SER A 181 31.21 -2.84 23.28
N ALA A 182 31.81 -2.88 22.08
CA ALA A 182 33.25 -3.04 21.91
C ALA A 182 34.04 -1.86 22.52
N LYS A 183 33.51 -0.64 22.43
CA LYS A 183 34.12 0.54 23.05
C LYS A 183 34.10 0.45 24.58
N ALA A 184 32.97 0.02 25.16
CA ALA A 184 32.89 -0.19 26.62
C ALA A 184 33.90 -1.24 27.12
N ALA A 185 34.09 -2.33 26.36
CA ALA A 185 35.09 -3.35 26.67
C ALA A 185 36.53 -2.81 26.59
N LEU A 186 36.84 -1.99 25.58
CA LEU A 186 38.14 -1.31 25.48
C LEU A 186 38.37 -0.35 26.65
N ASP A 187 37.36 0.43 27.03
CA ASP A 187 37.47 1.39 28.14
C ASP A 187 37.70 0.67 29.49
N ALA A 188 37.07 -0.49 29.68
CA ALA A 188 37.31 -1.36 30.83
C ALA A 188 38.75 -1.90 30.86
N SER A 189 39.24 -2.46 29.75
CA SER A 189 40.62 -2.98 29.64
C SER A 189 41.67 -1.88 29.84
N THR A 190 41.44 -0.70 29.25
CA THR A 190 42.29 0.48 29.42
C THR A 190 42.38 0.91 30.88
N SER A 191 41.26 0.89 31.60
CA SER A 191 41.21 1.21 33.02
C SER A 191 42.04 0.24 33.86
N GLN A 192 42.03 -1.06 33.54
CA GLN A 192 42.84 -2.07 34.25
C GLN A 192 44.33 -1.90 33.99
N LEU A 193 44.71 -1.57 32.76
CA LEU A 193 46.10 -1.31 32.39
C LEU A 193 46.62 -0.06 33.11
N ASN A 194 45.83 1.02 33.12
CA ASN A 194 46.17 2.27 33.82
C ASN A 194 46.31 2.07 35.34
N ARG A 195 45.46 1.23 35.96
CA ARG A 195 45.60 0.87 37.38
C ARG A 195 46.95 0.20 37.68
N LEU A 196 47.42 -0.72 36.82
CA LEU A 196 48.72 -1.37 37.01
C LEU A 196 49.89 -0.38 36.89
N LEU A 197 49.78 0.55 35.94
CA LEU A 197 50.81 1.54 35.66
C LEU A 197 50.74 2.76 36.60
N VAL A 198 49.69 2.86 37.43
CA VAL A 198 49.38 4.02 38.29
C VAL A 198 49.24 5.30 37.45
N LEU A 199 48.50 5.21 36.34
CA LEU A 199 48.24 6.30 35.41
C LEU A 199 46.78 6.76 35.48
N THR A 200 46.55 8.05 35.21
CA THR A 200 45.20 8.63 35.10
C THR A 200 44.60 8.47 33.70
N SER A 201 45.44 8.29 32.69
CA SER A 201 45.04 8.05 31.30
C SER A 201 46.11 7.23 30.59
N TYR A 202 45.73 6.55 29.51
CA TYR A 202 46.68 5.75 28.74
C TYR A 202 47.71 6.65 28.05
N ASP A 203 48.99 6.43 28.34
CA ASP A 203 50.11 7.08 27.69
C ASP A 203 51.19 6.04 27.38
N GLY A 204 51.50 5.88 26.09
CA GLY A 204 52.53 4.95 25.62
C GLY A 204 53.93 5.30 26.12
N ALA A 205 54.23 6.58 26.35
CA ALA A 205 55.51 7.02 26.89
C ALA A 205 55.64 6.69 28.39
N ALA A 206 54.57 6.91 29.16
CA ALA A 206 54.49 6.49 30.56
C ALA A 206 54.56 4.96 30.70
N LEU A 207 53.87 4.19 29.84
CA LEU A 207 53.96 2.73 29.81
C LEU A 207 55.41 2.28 29.56
N LEU A 208 56.07 2.84 28.54
CA LEU A 208 57.46 2.52 28.21
C LEU A 208 58.41 2.84 29.38
N THR A 209 58.22 4.00 30.02
CA THR A 209 59.01 4.43 31.18
C THR A 209 58.86 3.44 32.33
N GLN A 210 57.63 3.06 32.64
CA GLN A 210 57.34 2.12 33.72
C GLN A 210 57.85 0.70 33.40
N ALA A 211 57.67 0.22 32.17
CA ALA A 211 58.24 -1.06 31.75
C ALA A 211 59.77 -1.07 31.86
N ASN A 212 60.44 -0.01 31.40
CA ASN A 212 61.91 0.09 31.44
C ASN A 212 62.46 0.21 32.86
N LYS A 213 61.72 0.82 33.79
CA LYS A 213 62.06 0.84 35.23
C LYS A 213 62.26 -0.59 35.76
N TYR A 214 61.31 -1.49 35.52
CA TYR A 214 61.39 -2.88 35.98
C TYR A 214 62.33 -3.75 35.13
N ARG A 215 62.46 -3.48 33.82
CA ARG A 215 63.47 -4.14 32.96
C ARG A 215 64.90 -3.82 33.41
N GLY A 216 65.15 -2.58 33.87
CA GLY A 216 66.44 -2.16 34.42
C GLY A 216 66.85 -2.94 35.67
N VAL A 217 65.91 -3.25 36.55
CA VAL A 217 66.13 -4.08 37.76
C VAL A 217 66.59 -5.50 37.39
N LEU A 218 66.14 -6.02 36.24
CA LEU A 218 66.50 -7.34 35.72
C LEU A 218 67.79 -7.32 34.89
N GLY A 219 68.35 -6.15 34.57
CA GLY A 219 69.49 -6.00 33.66
C GLY A 219 69.14 -6.25 32.19
N LEU A 220 67.84 -6.15 31.83
CA LEU A 220 67.37 -6.33 30.47
C LEU A 220 67.58 -5.05 29.63
N PRO A 221 67.80 -5.17 28.31
CA PRO A 221 67.87 -4.00 27.43
C PRO A 221 66.59 -3.16 27.52
N ALA A 222 66.73 -1.84 27.59
CA ALA A 222 65.59 -0.93 27.56
C ALA A 222 64.84 -1.04 26.21
N LEU A 223 63.52 -1.11 26.27
CA LEU A 223 62.66 -1.01 25.11
C LEU A 223 62.70 0.44 24.58
N THR A 224 62.77 0.59 23.27
CA THR A 224 62.78 1.90 22.60
C THR A 224 61.39 2.36 22.19
N ASN A 225 60.46 1.43 21.97
CA ASN A 225 59.07 1.68 21.64
C ASN A 225 58.15 0.55 22.15
N VAL A 226 56.84 0.82 22.14
CA VAL A 226 55.79 -0.16 22.44
C VAL A 226 54.92 -0.33 21.19
N THR A 227 54.93 -1.53 20.62
CA THR A 227 54.09 -1.98 19.51
C THR A 227 53.14 -3.11 19.94
N LYS A 228 52.20 -3.48 19.07
CA LYS A 228 51.24 -4.58 19.29
C LYS A 228 51.92 -5.92 19.65
N ASP A 229 53.16 -6.12 19.21
CA ASP A 229 53.92 -7.35 19.41
C ASP A 229 54.92 -7.27 20.58
N THR A 230 54.91 -6.19 21.36
CA THR A 230 55.88 -5.95 22.44
C THR A 230 55.86 -7.09 23.45
N LYS A 231 57.03 -7.69 23.68
CA LYS A 231 57.24 -8.69 24.72
C LYS A 231 58.02 -8.09 25.87
N PHE A 232 57.33 -7.69 26.94
CA PHE A 232 57.92 -7.04 28.10
C PHE A 232 58.94 -7.91 28.86
N LYS A 233 58.88 -9.22 28.64
CA LYS A 233 59.77 -10.24 29.22
C LYS A 233 60.93 -10.68 28.33
N GLU A 234 61.07 -10.09 27.14
CA GLU A 234 62.12 -10.47 26.19
C GLU A 234 63.51 -10.20 26.76
N GLY A 235 64.39 -11.22 26.69
CA GLY A 235 65.77 -11.19 27.17
C GLY A 235 66.02 -11.91 28.51
N LEU A 236 64.99 -12.47 29.16
CA LEU A 236 65.16 -13.35 30.33
C LEU A 236 65.82 -14.68 29.93
N THR A 237 66.74 -15.19 30.75
CA THR A 237 67.35 -16.53 30.53
C THR A 237 66.31 -17.65 30.69
N GLU A 238 66.50 -18.84 30.10
CA GLU A 238 65.57 -19.97 30.29
C GLU A 238 65.31 -20.28 31.78
N GLN A 239 66.33 -20.15 32.64
CA GLN A 239 66.20 -20.30 34.08
C GLN A 239 65.44 -19.16 34.77
N GLU A 240 65.46 -17.92 34.26
CA GLU A 240 64.69 -16.79 34.80
C GLU A 240 63.27 -16.73 34.22
N ALA A 241 63.08 -17.24 32.99
CA ALA A 241 61.78 -17.43 32.37
C ALA A 241 61.00 -18.61 32.98
N THR A 242 61.72 -19.60 33.53
CA THR A 242 61.16 -20.76 34.25
C THR A 242 61.36 -20.75 35.76
N ALA A 243 62.17 -19.81 36.30
CA ALA A 243 62.18 -19.50 37.72
C ALA A 243 60.72 -19.30 38.13
N LYS A 244 60.30 -19.93 39.22
CA LYS A 244 58.97 -19.70 39.78
C LYS A 244 58.91 -18.20 40.10
N ALA A 245 58.49 -17.39 39.13
CA ALA A 245 58.00 -16.05 39.37
C ALA A 245 57.03 -16.22 40.55
N ALA A 246 57.19 -15.38 41.57
CA ALA A 246 56.26 -15.39 42.69
C ALA A 246 54.87 -15.47 42.06
N PRO A 247 54.07 -16.51 42.36
CA PRO A 247 52.85 -16.79 41.61
C PRO A 247 51.87 -15.60 41.67
N ILE A 248 52.12 -14.64 42.57
CA ILE A 248 51.42 -13.39 42.73
C ILE A 248 52.43 -12.23 42.74
N ALA A 249 52.21 -11.23 41.89
CA ALA A 249 52.88 -9.93 41.95
C ALA A 249 52.38 -9.15 43.18
N LYS A 250 53.10 -9.19 44.31
CA LYS A 250 52.65 -8.64 45.61
C LYS A 250 52.15 -7.20 45.52
N GLU A 251 52.93 -6.28 44.92
CA GLU A 251 52.56 -4.85 44.80
C GLU A 251 51.27 -4.65 44.00
N ALA A 252 51.12 -5.32 42.86
CA ALA A 252 49.93 -5.23 42.02
C ALA A 252 48.71 -5.85 42.70
N ALA A 253 48.88 -7.01 43.36
CA ALA A 253 47.80 -7.69 44.06
C ALA A 253 47.32 -6.90 45.29
N VAL A 254 48.23 -6.25 46.03
CA VAL A 254 47.88 -5.33 47.12
C VAL A 254 47.13 -4.11 46.58
N ALA A 255 47.56 -3.51 45.48
CA ALA A 255 46.87 -2.38 44.87
C ALA A 255 45.46 -2.76 44.37
N ASP A 256 45.33 -3.94 43.74
CA ASP A 256 44.07 -4.47 43.25
C ASP A 256 43.08 -4.76 44.41
N LEU A 257 43.56 -5.37 45.49
CA LEU A 257 42.77 -5.59 46.72
C LEU A 257 42.40 -4.30 47.42
N TYR A 258 43.32 -3.33 47.51
CA TYR A 258 43.05 -2.03 48.13
C TYR A 258 41.97 -1.27 47.38
N ALA A 259 42.01 -1.27 46.03
CA ALA A 259 40.98 -0.66 45.21
C ALA A 259 39.62 -1.34 45.40
N MET A 260 39.59 -2.68 45.51
CA MET A 260 38.35 -3.42 45.77
C MET A 260 37.78 -3.13 47.16
N VAL A 261 38.63 -3.05 48.20
CA VAL A 261 38.20 -2.73 49.56
C VAL A 261 37.70 -1.29 49.64
N GLN A 262 38.40 -0.33 49.01
CA GLN A 262 37.94 1.06 48.98
C GLN A 262 36.59 1.21 48.28
N THR A 263 36.38 0.57 47.13
CA THR A 263 35.10 0.63 46.40
C THR A 263 33.94 0.04 47.21
N VAL A 264 34.20 -0.99 48.02
CA VAL A 264 33.20 -1.53 48.95
C VAL A 264 32.92 -0.56 50.10
N GLN A 265 33.96 0.07 50.67
CA GLN A 265 33.83 0.99 51.81
C GLN A 265 33.16 2.33 51.47
N VAL A 266 33.41 2.88 50.28
CA VAL A 266 32.78 4.13 49.81
C VAL A 266 31.30 3.92 49.51
N GLY A 267 30.89 2.67 49.29
CA GLY A 267 29.53 2.32 48.88
C GLY A 267 29.32 2.54 47.38
N GLU A 268 28.10 2.25 46.94
CA GLU A 268 27.72 2.36 45.52
C GLU A 268 27.82 3.81 45.01
N PRO A 269 28.49 4.05 43.87
CA PRO A 269 28.56 5.36 43.24
C PRO A 269 27.16 5.93 42.99
N ALA A 270 27.01 7.25 43.16
CA ALA A 270 25.72 7.92 43.02
C ALA A 270 25.07 7.71 41.65
N ASP A 271 25.87 7.67 40.59
CA ASP A 271 25.37 7.45 39.22
C ASP A 271 24.90 6.01 39.00
N ASP A 272 25.66 5.01 39.49
CA ASP A 272 25.30 3.59 39.39
C ASP A 272 24.02 3.30 40.21
N LYS A 273 23.96 3.87 41.42
CA LYS A 273 22.79 3.81 42.30
C LYS A 273 21.56 4.43 41.64
N LYS A 274 21.73 5.58 40.98
CA LYS A 274 20.66 6.25 40.26
C LYS A 274 20.14 5.40 39.12
N HIS A 275 21.01 4.83 38.29
CA HIS A 275 20.58 3.90 37.23
C HIS A 275 19.80 2.71 37.79
N ARG A 276 20.20 2.16 38.94
CA ARG A 276 19.43 1.09 39.59
C ARG A 276 18.06 1.56 40.09
N GLU A 277 17.98 2.72 40.73
CA GLU A 277 16.73 3.30 41.22
C GLU A 277 15.77 3.65 40.08
N ASP A 278 16.28 4.25 39.00
CA ASP A 278 15.52 4.59 37.80
C ASP A 278 15.05 3.32 37.07
N ALA A 279 15.90 2.28 36.98
CA ALA A 279 15.51 0.98 36.42
C ALA A 279 14.45 0.26 37.28
N LEU A 280 14.58 0.25 38.61
CA LEU A 280 13.56 -0.28 39.53
C LEU A 280 12.25 0.49 39.40
N GLY A 281 12.29 1.82 39.31
CA GLY A 281 11.11 2.65 39.07
C GLY A 281 10.46 2.38 37.72
N GLY A 282 11.25 2.15 36.67
CA GLY A 282 10.76 1.78 35.34
C GLY A 282 10.15 0.38 35.29
N LEU A 283 10.79 -0.62 35.92
CA LEU A 283 10.27 -1.98 36.05
C LEU A 283 9.01 -2.03 36.91
N GLY A 284 8.96 -1.27 38.00
CA GLY A 284 7.78 -1.15 38.86
C GLY A 284 6.59 -0.57 38.11
N LYS A 285 6.78 0.54 37.38
CA LYS A 285 5.74 1.10 36.49
C LYS A 285 5.31 0.08 35.43
N LEU A 286 6.26 -0.66 34.86
CA LEU A 286 5.97 -1.68 33.86
C LEU A 286 5.18 -2.85 34.45
N LYS A 287 5.46 -3.24 35.70
CA LYS A 287 4.78 -4.33 36.42
C LYS A 287 3.37 -3.93 36.88
N ASP A 288 3.22 -2.72 37.41
CA ASP A 288 1.95 -2.23 37.96
C ASP A 288 0.92 -1.91 36.86
N ASP A 289 1.38 -1.60 35.65
CA ASP A 289 0.53 -1.40 34.50
C ASP A 289 0.45 -2.68 33.66
N GLU A 290 -0.56 -3.51 33.95
CA GLU A 290 -0.84 -4.76 33.20
C GLU A 290 -0.94 -4.52 31.68
N LYS A 291 -1.45 -3.36 31.25
CA LYS A 291 -1.54 -3.04 29.82
C LYS A 291 -0.17 -2.71 29.27
N ALA A 292 0.64 -1.90 29.95
CA ALA A 292 2.02 -1.61 29.53
C ALA A 292 2.88 -2.88 29.51
N LEU A 293 2.73 -3.79 30.48
CA LEU A 293 3.44 -5.07 30.50
C LEU A 293 3.03 -5.96 29.34
N ALA A 294 1.72 -6.10 29.08
CA ALA A 294 1.21 -6.84 27.94
C ALA A 294 1.69 -6.23 26.62
N LEU A 295 1.72 -4.89 26.54
CA LEU A 295 2.24 -4.17 25.38
C LEU A 295 3.75 -4.39 25.22
N ALA A 296 4.55 -4.36 26.28
CA ALA A 296 6.00 -4.60 26.23
C ALA A 296 6.36 -6.05 25.84
N ARG A 297 5.64 -7.04 26.39
CA ARG A 297 5.74 -8.45 25.98
C ARG A 297 5.37 -8.62 24.51
N SER A 298 4.28 -7.97 24.10
CA SER A 298 3.88 -7.97 22.71
C SER A 298 4.83 -7.18 21.82
N HIS A 299 5.52 -6.16 22.32
CA HIS A 299 6.38 -5.29 21.51
C HIS A 299 7.49 -6.11 20.86
N GLY A 300 8.31 -6.86 21.64
CA GLY A 300 9.37 -7.71 21.08
C GLY A 300 8.85 -8.80 20.15
N PHE A 301 7.74 -9.44 20.53
CA PHE A 301 7.07 -10.46 19.73
C PHE A 301 6.51 -9.90 18.40
N ILE A 302 5.90 -8.71 18.44
CA ILE A 302 5.32 -8.02 17.29
C ILE A 302 6.43 -7.50 16.39
N THR A 303 7.51 -6.94 16.93
CA THR A 303 8.66 -6.49 16.14
C THR A 303 9.29 -7.66 15.39
N THR A 304 9.51 -8.80 16.06
CA THR A 304 10.04 -10.01 15.41
C THR A 304 9.03 -10.63 14.45
N GLY A 305 7.76 -10.69 14.84
CA GLY A 305 6.67 -11.22 14.03
C GLY A 305 6.46 -10.42 12.74
N LEU A 306 6.70 -9.11 12.76
CA LEU A 306 6.65 -8.26 11.56
C LEU A 306 7.66 -8.70 10.49
N ASP A 307 8.84 -9.16 10.89
CA ASP A 307 9.89 -9.64 9.98
C ASP A 307 9.61 -11.06 9.46
N LEU A 308 8.79 -11.83 10.17
CA LEU A 308 8.43 -13.22 9.83
C LEU A 308 7.18 -13.34 8.96
N ILE A 309 6.45 -12.24 8.71
CA ILE A 309 5.33 -12.26 7.78
C ILE A 309 5.90 -12.37 6.37
N SER A 310 5.83 -13.55 5.76
CA SER A 310 6.19 -13.81 4.36
C SER A 310 5.00 -14.02 3.44
N ASP A 311 3.87 -14.45 4.01
CA ASP A 311 2.68 -14.92 3.30
C ASP A 311 1.40 -14.37 3.95
N ASP A 312 0.24 -14.55 3.30
CA ASP A 312 -1.09 -14.13 3.80
C ASP A 312 -1.62 -15.03 4.94
N ALA A 313 -0.78 -15.28 5.92
CA ALA A 313 -1.11 -15.98 7.13
C ALA A 313 -0.32 -15.36 8.29
N CYS A 314 -0.93 -15.35 9.47
CA CYS A 314 -0.19 -15.01 10.66
C CYS A 314 0.92 -16.04 10.88
N PRO A 315 2.20 -15.64 10.93
CA PRO A 315 3.34 -16.57 11.06
C PRO A 315 3.37 -17.31 12.41
N LEU A 316 2.47 -16.95 13.35
CA LEU A 316 2.35 -17.60 14.65
C LEU A 316 1.30 -18.71 14.67
N CYS A 317 0.14 -18.47 14.07
CA CYS A 317 -1.03 -19.32 14.24
C CYS A 317 -1.62 -19.82 12.93
N ASP A 318 -0.93 -19.57 11.81
CA ASP A 318 -1.30 -19.92 10.44
C ASP A 318 -2.69 -19.42 10.03
N ARG A 319 -3.28 -18.52 10.84
CA ARG A 319 -4.61 -17.99 10.59
C ARG A 319 -4.51 -17.13 9.34
N PRO A 320 -5.34 -17.39 8.31
CA PRO A 320 -5.35 -16.59 7.11
C PRO A 320 -5.57 -15.13 7.47
N TRP A 321 -4.58 -14.30 7.19
CA TRP A 321 -4.58 -12.88 7.48
C TRP A 321 -3.72 -12.23 6.43
N ASP A 322 -4.30 -11.33 5.65
CA ASP A 322 -3.57 -10.53 4.66
C ASP A 322 -2.28 -9.96 5.27
N ALA A 323 -1.16 -10.22 4.60
CA ALA A 323 0.17 -9.93 5.14
C ALA A 323 0.34 -8.43 5.47
N ASP A 324 -0.24 -7.55 4.65
CA ASP A 324 -0.11 -6.10 4.81
C ASP A 324 -1.10 -5.53 5.83
N GLU A 325 -2.31 -6.08 5.93
CA GLU A 325 -3.24 -5.80 7.03
C GLU A 325 -2.68 -6.28 8.37
N LEU A 326 -2.06 -7.45 8.40
CA LEU A 326 -1.39 -7.95 9.59
C LEU A 326 -0.22 -7.05 9.95
N ARG A 327 0.64 -6.69 8.99
CA ARG A 327 1.75 -5.74 9.23
C ARG A 327 1.24 -4.40 9.72
N ASN A 328 0.18 -3.85 9.14
CA ASN A 328 -0.41 -2.59 9.58
C ASN A 328 -1.10 -2.70 10.94
N HIS A 329 -1.78 -3.80 11.22
CA HIS A 329 -2.38 -4.07 12.53
C HIS A 329 -1.31 -4.15 13.63
N LEU A 330 -0.23 -4.87 13.34
CA LEU A 330 0.94 -5.00 14.21
C LEU A 330 1.68 -3.67 14.39
N LYS A 331 1.89 -2.90 13.31
CA LYS A 331 2.47 -1.54 13.38
C LYS A 331 1.58 -0.54 14.10
N GLN A 332 0.27 -0.61 13.94
CA GLN A 332 -0.68 0.22 14.69
C GLN A 332 -0.68 -0.15 16.17
N LYS A 333 -0.59 -1.44 16.51
CA LYS A 333 -0.38 -1.89 17.89
C LYS A 333 0.91 -1.30 18.47
N LEU A 334 2.01 -1.29 17.71
CA LEU A 334 3.27 -0.64 18.09
C LEU A 334 3.12 0.89 18.26
N LEU A 335 2.45 1.58 17.33
CA LEU A 335 2.20 3.03 17.40
C LEU A 335 1.31 3.41 18.59
N SER A 336 0.28 2.62 18.87
CA SER A 336 -0.58 2.80 20.04
C SER A 336 0.15 2.54 21.37
N ALA A 337 1.34 1.94 21.30
CA ALA A 337 2.24 1.68 22.43
C ALA A 337 3.41 2.67 22.52
N GLY A 338 3.32 3.84 21.88
CA GLY A 338 4.43 4.81 21.81
C GLY A 338 5.00 5.24 23.17
N GLU A 339 4.14 5.40 24.20
CA GLU A 339 4.57 5.69 25.57
C GLU A 339 5.34 4.51 26.18
N THR A 340 4.87 3.28 25.95
CA THR A 340 5.55 2.05 26.37
C THR A 340 6.89 1.88 25.64
N ALA A 341 6.98 2.22 24.36
CA ALA A 341 8.22 2.16 23.60
C ALA A 341 9.27 3.15 24.13
N GLN A 342 8.85 4.36 24.50
CA GLN A 342 9.72 5.34 25.14
C GLN A 342 10.16 4.89 26.54
N LEU A 343 9.24 4.30 27.33
CA LEU A 343 9.55 3.71 28.63
C LEU A 343 10.59 2.58 28.50
N LEU A 344 10.40 1.65 27.56
CA LEU A 344 11.34 0.54 27.31
C LEU A 344 12.72 1.03 26.87
N LYS A 345 12.77 2.10 26.06
CA LYS A 345 14.04 2.69 25.63
C LYS A 345 14.82 3.25 26.82
N THR A 346 14.19 4.08 27.65
CA THR A 346 14.83 4.65 28.84
C THR A 346 15.22 3.56 29.82
N LEU A 347 14.33 2.58 30.05
CA LEU A 347 14.61 1.42 30.88
C LEU A 347 15.83 0.61 30.39
N GLY A 348 15.96 0.43 29.09
CA GLY A 348 17.11 -0.24 28.49
C GLY A 348 18.44 0.50 28.72
N GLU A 349 18.42 1.84 28.66
CA GLU A 349 19.57 2.70 28.95
C GLU A 349 19.99 2.60 30.44
N ASP A 350 19.02 2.55 31.36
CA ASP A 350 19.30 2.40 32.79
C ASP A 350 19.83 0.99 33.13
N ILE A 351 19.24 -0.06 32.55
CA ILE A 351 19.74 -1.43 32.71
C ILE A 351 21.15 -1.58 32.11
N ASP A 352 21.45 -0.94 30.97
CA ASP A 352 22.82 -0.87 30.41
C ASP A 352 23.81 -0.28 31.43
N GLY A 353 23.42 0.79 32.13
CA GLY A 353 24.22 1.42 33.18
C GLY A 353 24.53 0.46 34.33
N VAL A 354 23.50 -0.24 34.84
CA VAL A 354 23.65 -1.24 35.92
C VAL A 354 24.52 -2.42 35.47
N LEU A 355 24.30 -2.95 34.27
CA LEU A 355 25.12 -4.05 33.72
C LEU A 355 26.60 -3.65 33.64
N ALA A 356 26.89 -2.43 33.18
CA ALA A 356 28.26 -1.93 33.15
C ALA A 356 28.87 -1.87 34.55
N ALA A 357 28.09 -1.52 35.58
CA ALA A 357 28.55 -1.50 36.97
C ALA A 357 28.82 -2.91 37.54
N ILE A 358 27.92 -3.86 37.31
CA ILE A 358 28.09 -5.25 37.76
C ILE A 358 29.29 -5.90 37.08
N LEU A 359 29.49 -5.68 35.77
CA LEU A 359 30.64 -6.20 35.04
C LEU A 359 31.98 -5.66 35.58
N ARG A 360 32.04 -4.39 36.00
CA ARG A 360 33.21 -3.84 36.71
C ARG A 360 33.49 -4.61 38.00
N ARG A 361 32.45 -4.90 38.79
CA ARG A 361 32.57 -5.65 40.06
C ARG A 361 32.95 -7.12 39.87
N LEU A 362 32.35 -7.80 38.90
CA LEU A 362 32.71 -9.16 38.51
C LEU A 362 34.20 -9.25 38.17
N THR A 363 34.69 -8.30 37.38
CA THR A 363 36.11 -8.28 37.01
C THR A 363 37.04 -8.13 38.23
N GLU A 364 36.65 -7.30 39.22
CA GLU A 364 37.42 -7.13 40.47
C GLU A 364 37.42 -8.40 41.34
N LEU A 365 36.26 -9.07 41.43
CA LEU A 365 36.09 -10.30 42.21
C LEU A 365 36.79 -11.50 41.58
N GLU A 366 36.64 -11.72 40.27
CA GLU A 366 37.28 -12.81 39.53
C GLU A 366 38.80 -12.72 39.63
N LYS A 367 39.33 -11.49 39.56
CA LYS A 367 40.75 -11.23 39.73
C LYS A 367 41.23 -11.55 41.14
N THR A 368 40.45 -11.16 42.16
CA THR A 368 40.74 -11.49 43.56
C THR A 368 40.71 -13.00 43.80
N ALA A 369 39.70 -13.69 43.27
CA ALA A 369 39.58 -15.15 43.30
C ALA A 369 40.75 -15.83 42.58
N GLY A 370 41.26 -15.21 41.51
CA GLY A 370 42.44 -15.64 40.78
C GLY A 370 43.72 -15.68 41.61
N TYR A 371 43.82 -14.91 42.69
CA TYR A 371 44.94 -14.97 43.62
C TYR A 371 44.84 -16.17 44.59
N ALA A 372 43.63 -16.57 44.97
CA ALA A 372 43.41 -17.61 45.99
C ALA A 372 44.08 -18.95 45.64
N GLY A 373 43.99 -19.37 44.36
CA GLY A 373 44.63 -20.59 43.87
C GLY A 373 46.14 -20.50 43.66
N LYS A 374 46.70 -19.30 43.74
CA LYS A 374 48.13 -19.02 43.55
C LYS A 374 48.89 -18.87 44.88
N LEU A 375 48.20 -18.88 46.02
CA LEU A 375 48.77 -18.83 47.38
C LEU A 375 49.20 -20.22 47.87
N ASP A 376 50.12 -20.26 48.83
CA ASP A 376 50.60 -21.51 49.48
C ASP A 376 50.51 -21.38 51.02
N PRO A 377 49.61 -22.15 51.69
CA PRO A 377 48.64 -23.06 51.08
C PRO A 377 47.53 -22.30 50.31
N PRO A 378 46.90 -22.92 49.29
CA PRO A 378 45.80 -22.31 48.55
C PRO A 378 44.60 -22.00 49.45
N ILE A 379 43.98 -20.84 49.25
CA ILE A 379 42.75 -20.46 49.96
C ILE A 379 41.54 -21.00 49.19
N ALA A 380 40.59 -21.58 49.93
CA ALA A 380 39.36 -22.08 49.33
C ALA A 380 38.53 -20.91 48.77
N ARG A 381 38.34 -20.89 47.44
CA ARG A 381 37.60 -19.81 46.75
C ARG A 381 36.10 -20.05 46.56
N GLN A 382 35.57 -21.17 47.05
CA GLN A 382 34.17 -21.58 46.83
C GLN A 382 33.15 -20.49 47.18
N VAL A 383 33.38 -19.74 48.26
CA VAL A 383 32.46 -18.68 48.70
C VAL A 383 32.51 -17.47 47.77
N ILE A 384 33.69 -17.08 47.28
CA ILE A 384 33.85 -15.99 46.30
C ILE A 384 33.29 -16.42 44.93
N ASP A 385 33.60 -17.64 44.48
CA ASP A 385 33.07 -18.22 43.23
C ASP A 385 31.52 -18.27 43.27
N SER A 386 30.94 -18.61 44.43
CA SER A 386 29.49 -18.58 44.64
C SER A 386 28.93 -17.17 44.49
N HIS A 387 29.60 -16.14 45.02
CA HIS A 387 29.16 -14.75 44.86
C HIS A 387 29.31 -14.25 43.41
N ILE A 388 30.42 -14.59 42.74
CA ILE A 388 30.60 -14.35 41.30
C ILE A 388 29.46 -15.00 40.49
N SER A 389 29.09 -16.22 40.84
CA SER A 389 27.96 -16.90 40.21
C SER A 389 26.62 -16.19 40.43
N VAL A 390 26.40 -15.59 41.60
CA VAL A 390 25.20 -14.77 41.86
C VAL A 390 25.19 -13.53 40.95
N LEU A 391 26.31 -12.80 40.86
CA LEU A 391 26.40 -11.62 39.99
C LEU A 391 26.23 -11.96 38.50
N ASN A 392 26.81 -13.08 38.06
CA ASN A 392 26.57 -13.59 36.71
C ASN A 392 25.10 -13.99 36.49
N GLY A 393 24.43 -14.51 37.52
CA GLY A 393 22.98 -14.74 37.52
C GLY A 393 22.18 -13.46 37.31
N ILE A 394 22.51 -12.39 38.03
CA ILE A 394 21.88 -11.06 37.86
C ILE A 394 22.09 -10.54 36.44
N VAL A 395 23.31 -10.64 35.91
CA VAL A 395 23.61 -10.26 34.51
C VAL A 395 22.77 -11.06 33.53
N ALA A 396 22.64 -12.38 33.75
CA ALA A 396 21.82 -13.24 32.91
C ALA A 396 20.34 -12.86 32.98
N ASP A 397 19.79 -12.61 34.17
CA ASP A 397 18.38 -12.25 34.36
C ASP A 397 18.04 -10.88 33.74
N LEU A 398 18.92 -9.89 33.88
CA LEU A 398 18.74 -8.57 33.26
C LEU A 398 18.81 -8.61 31.73
N ASN A 399 19.72 -9.41 31.16
CA ASN A 399 19.78 -9.62 29.72
C ASN A 399 18.57 -10.43 29.21
N ALA A 400 18.16 -11.47 29.97
CA ALA A 400 16.98 -12.25 29.64
C ALA A 400 15.72 -11.39 29.65
N PHE A 401 15.59 -10.41 30.54
CA PHE A 401 14.49 -9.45 30.51
C PHE A 401 14.50 -8.55 29.26
N LYS A 402 15.68 -8.13 28.78
CA LYS A 402 15.81 -7.36 27.53
C LYS A 402 15.34 -8.15 26.30
N GLU A 403 15.43 -9.47 26.36
CA GLU A 403 14.94 -10.36 25.32
C GLU A 403 13.45 -10.72 25.54
N ASP A 404 13.05 -10.96 26.79
CA ASP A 404 11.71 -11.34 27.20
C ASP A 404 11.23 -10.52 28.41
N HIS A 405 10.44 -9.49 28.13
CA HIS A 405 9.83 -8.64 29.16
C HIS A 405 8.84 -9.38 30.08
N ALA A 406 8.51 -10.66 29.81
CA ALA A 406 7.76 -11.48 30.76
C ALA A 406 8.53 -11.72 32.06
N LEU A 407 9.85 -11.64 32.02
CA LEU A 407 10.75 -11.83 33.16
C LEU A 407 10.90 -10.57 34.02
N VAL A 408 9.92 -9.66 34.01
CA VAL A 408 9.93 -8.42 34.79
C VAL A 408 10.14 -8.68 36.29
N ASP A 409 9.51 -9.72 36.85
CA ASP A 409 9.68 -10.07 38.26
C ASP A 409 11.11 -10.50 38.56
N LYS A 410 11.72 -11.32 37.69
CA LYS A 410 13.13 -11.70 37.83
C LYS A 410 14.07 -10.51 37.73
N ALA A 411 13.79 -9.57 36.83
CA ALA A 411 14.59 -8.36 36.69
C ALA A 411 14.49 -7.48 37.94
N ILE A 412 13.30 -7.38 38.54
CA ILE A 412 13.10 -6.69 39.81
C ILE A 412 13.88 -7.40 40.92
N ASP A 413 13.71 -8.71 41.09
CA ASP A 413 14.44 -9.51 42.09
C ASP A 413 15.97 -9.35 41.92
N ALA A 414 16.45 -9.33 40.68
CA ALA A 414 17.85 -9.15 40.33
C ALA A 414 18.38 -7.75 40.70
N LEU A 415 17.58 -6.69 40.54
CA LEU A 415 17.95 -5.32 40.94
C LEU A 415 17.75 -5.04 42.43
N GLU A 416 16.83 -5.73 43.09
CA GLU A 416 16.61 -5.65 44.54
C GLU A 416 17.68 -6.43 45.33
N THR A 417 18.31 -7.41 44.69
CA THR A 417 19.44 -8.13 45.26
C THR A 417 20.58 -7.15 45.55
N GLU A 418 21.08 -7.12 46.79
CA GLU A 418 22.25 -6.33 47.17
C GLU A 418 23.51 -6.90 46.49
N TRP A 419 23.83 -6.39 45.30
CA TRP A 419 24.95 -6.84 44.48
C TRP A 419 26.24 -6.03 44.70
N TRP A 420 26.13 -4.83 45.28
CA TRP A 420 27.29 -3.99 45.57
C TRP A 420 28.09 -4.50 46.77
N ILE A 421 27.39 -5.05 47.78
CA ILE A 421 27.98 -5.52 49.03
C ILE A 421 28.52 -6.94 48.85
N ILE A 422 29.74 -7.16 49.32
CA ILE A 422 30.32 -8.50 49.39
C ILE A 422 29.75 -9.21 50.63
N PRO A 423 29.15 -10.41 50.50
CA PRO A 423 28.65 -11.18 51.64
C PRO A 423 29.74 -11.41 52.71
N GLU A 424 29.38 -11.42 53.98
CA GLU A 424 30.35 -11.46 55.09
C GLU A 424 31.35 -12.63 54.98
N ASP A 425 30.88 -13.80 54.55
CA ASP A 425 31.74 -14.97 54.37
C ASP A 425 32.69 -14.83 53.16
N ALA A 426 32.24 -14.21 52.07
CA ALA A 426 33.10 -13.88 50.94
C ALA A 426 34.11 -12.78 51.32
N GLN A 427 33.70 -11.81 52.15
CA GLN A 427 34.58 -10.78 52.67
C GLN A 427 35.64 -11.37 53.61
N LYS A 428 35.31 -12.36 54.43
CA LYS A 428 36.30 -13.11 55.22
C LYS A 428 37.33 -13.80 54.32
N THR A 429 36.89 -14.44 53.23
CA THR A 429 37.83 -15.04 52.25
C THR A 429 38.70 -13.98 51.57
N VAL A 430 38.14 -12.82 51.22
CA VAL A 430 38.90 -11.67 50.68
C VAL A 430 39.93 -11.16 51.69
N ASP A 431 39.56 -11.04 52.96
CA ASP A 431 40.45 -10.59 54.03
C ASP A 431 41.56 -11.61 54.32
N GLU A 432 41.26 -12.91 54.22
CA GLU A 432 42.24 -14.00 54.28
C GLU A 432 43.21 -13.95 53.10
N ILE A 433 42.71 -13.73 51.88
CA ILE A 433 43.54 -13.51 50.68
C ILE A 433 44.42 -12.28 50.87
N HIS A 434 43.88 -11.19 51.40
CA HIS A 434 44.64 -9.98 51.67
C HIS A 434 45.72 -10.18 52.74
N LYS A 435 45.42 -10.86 53.85
CA LYS A 435 46.41 -11.21 54.88
C LYS A 435 47.49 -12.14 54.34
N ALA A 436 47.11 -13.14 53.55
CA ALA A 436 48.05 -14.08 52.96
C ALA A 436 48.97 -13.37 51.95
N ILE A 437 48.45 -12.50 51.09
CA ILE A 437 49.24 -11.67 50.18
C ILE A 437 50.16 -10.71 50.94
N ALA A 438 49.67 -10.07 52.02
CA ALA A 438 50.48 -9.18 52.85
C ALA A 438 51.62 -9.93 53.56
N ALA A 439 51.38 -11.18 53.99
CA ALA A 439 52.33 -12.06 54.65
C ALA A 439 53.33 -12.74 53.69
N LEU A 440 53.13 -12.66 52.37
CA LEU A 440 54.13 -13.12 51.41
C LEU A 440 55.45 -12.40 51.68
N PRO A 441 56.59 -13.12 51.67
CA PRO A 441 57.89 -12.48 51.82
C PRO A 441 58.03 -11.37 50.79
N GLU A 442 58.64 -10.24 51.19
CA GLU A 442 58.94 -9.19 50.23
C GLU A 442 59.74 -9.82 49.09
N PRO A 443 59.21 -9.81 47.86
CA PRO A 443 59.92 -10.37 46.73
C PRO A 443 61.27 -9.68 46.63
N THR A 444 62.29 -10.41 46.20
CA THR A 444 63.52 -9.71 45.79
C THR A 444 63.16 -8.70 44.70
N ASP A 445 63.91 -7.61 44.58
CA ASP A 445 63.64 -6.60 43.54
C ASP A 445 63.51 -7.23 42.14
N ARG A 446 64.23 -8.33 41.88
CA ARG A 446 64.10 -9.14 40.66
C ARG A 446 62.75 -9.87 40.56
N ASP A 447 62.31 -10.56 41.62
CA ASP A 447 61.03 -11.31 41.58
C ASP A 447 59.83 -10.36 41.42
N ALA A 448 59.88 -9.18 42.05
CA ALA A 448 58.88 -8.12 41.89
C ALA A 448 58.82 -7.63 40.44
N ALA A 449 59.98 -7.40 39.82
CA ALA A 449 60.09 -6.99 38.44
C ALA A 449 59.58 -8.04 37.44
N ILE A 450 59.88 -9.33 37.64
CA ILE A 450 59.37 -10.42 36.79
C ILE A 450 57.84 -10.50 36.88
N SER A 451 57.29 -10.39 38.09
CA SER A 451 55.86 -10.50 38.34
C SER A 451 55.10 -9.31 37.76
N PHE A 452 55.63 -8.08 37.92
CA PHE A 452 55.09 -6.87 37.30
C PHE A 452 55.07 -6.96 35.77
N LEU A 453 56.20 -7.33 35.14
CA LEU A 453 56.29 -7.44 33.67
C LEU A 453 55.39 -8.56 33.12
N THR A 454 55.14 -9.61 33.90
CA THR A 454 54.18 -10.67 33.52
C THR A 454 52.75 -10.14 33.53
N GLU A 455 52.34 -9.46 34.59
CA GLU A 455 51.00 -8.88 34.70
C GLU A 455 50.79 -7.77 33.65
N LEU A 456 51.83 -6.97 33.39
CA LEU A 456 51.83 -5.96 32.33
C LEU A 456 51.61 -6.60 30.96
N GLN A 457 52.27 -7.72 30.66
CA GLN A 457 52.05 -8.43 29.40
C GLN A 457 50.60 -8.87 29.24
N VAL A 458 50.01 -9.48 30.28
CA VAL A 458 48.61 -9.97 30.23
C VAL A 458 47.64 -8.83 29.98
N ARG A 459 47.75 -7.73 30.74
CA ARG A 459 46.84 -6.57 30.58
C ARG A 459 47.07 -5.83 29.26
N TYR A 460 48.30 -5.78 28.77
CA TYR A 460 48.61 -5.18 27.49
C TYR A 460 48.06 -6.02 26.32
N ASP A 461 48.19 -7.35 26.38
CA ASP A 461 47.66 -8.25 25.35
C ASP A 461 46.12 -8.14 25.27
N ASP A 462 45.42 -8.08 26.41
CA ASP A 462 43.96 -7.85 26.44
C ASP A 462 43.59 -6.46 25.89
N TYR A 463 44.30 -5.39 26.27
CA TYR A 463 44.10 -4.05 25.72
C TYR A 463 44.25 -4.03 24.20
N ILE A 464 45.27 -4.70 23.65
CA ILE A 464 45.49 -4.80 22.20
C ILE A 464 44.35 -5.54 21.51
N GLU A 465 43.86 -6.65 22.07
CA GLU A 465 42.73 -7.40 21.53
C GLU A 465 41.44 -6.55 21.51
N LYS A 466 41.11 -5.90 22.65
CA LYS A 466 39.91 -5.05 22.73
C LYS A 466 40.03 -3.81 21.87
N SER A 467 41.22 -3.24 21.74
CA SER A 467 41.50 -2.10 20.84
C SER A 467 41.26 -2.49 19.39
N ALA A 468 41.80 -3.62 18.93
CA ALA A 468 41.58 -4.11 17.57
C ALA A 468 40.10 -4.43 17.29
N THR A 469 39.39 -4.99 18.27
CA THR A 469 37.96 -5.29 18.18
C THR A 469 37.12 -4.01 18.06
N ALA A 470 37.39 -3.01 18.91
CA ALA A 470 36.70 -1.72 18.88
C ALA A 470 36.98 -0.95 17.58
N GLU A 471 38.23 -0.96 17.08
CA GLU A 471 38.59 -0.38 15.78
C GLU A 471 37.80 -1.04 14.64
N CYS A 472 37.74 -2.38 14.60
CA CYS A 472 36.99 -3.11 13.59
C CYS A 472 35.48 -2.83 13.66
N ALA A 473 34.89 -2.84 14.86
CA ALA A 473 33.48 -2.58 15.07
C ALA A 473 33.10 -1.15 14.64
N GLU A 474 33.95 -0.17 14.96
CA GLU A 474 33.73 1.22 14.54
C GLU A 474 33.88 1.40 13.04
N ALA A 475 34.86 0.76 12.41
CA ALA A 475 35.01 0.78 10.95
C ALA A 475 33.76 0.19 10.24
N ARG A 476 33.19 -0.90 10.77
CA ARG A 476 31.94 -1.50 10.26
C ARG A 476 30.75 -0.55 10.43
N ARG A 477 30.62 0.08 11.60
CA ARG A 477 29.56 1.07 11.87
C ARG A 477 29.65 2.25 10.90
N LEU A 478 30.85 2.81 10.69
CA LEU A 478 31.06 3.92 9.77
C LEU A 478 30.76 3.54 8.32
N LEU A 479 31.10 2.31 7.90
CA LEU A 479 30.75 1.81 6.58
C LEU A 479 29.24 1.66 6.42
N ALA A 480 28.56 1.04 7.40
CA ALA A 480 27.11 0.87 7.38
C ALA A 480 26.37 2.21 7.32
N LEU A 481 26.82 3.19 8.10
CA LEU A 481 26.30 4.57 8.06
C LEU A 481 26.48 5.20 6.69
N LYS A 482 27.68 5.10 6.10
CA LYS A 482 27.94 5.65 4.76
C LYS A 482 27.06 5.00 3.68
N VAL A 483 26.85 3.68 3.74
CA VAL A 483 25.99 2.96 2.79
C VAL A 483 24.55 3.42 2.94
N HIS A 484 24.05 3.50 4.17
CA HIS A 484 22.71 4.00 4.49
C HIS A 484 22.51 5.43 3.95
N ASP A 485 23.39 6.36 4.31
CA ASP A 485 23.25 7.78 3.95
C ASP A 485 23.35 7.99 2.43
N ASN A 486 24.22 7.24 1.75
CA ASN A 486 24.35 7.33 0.30
C ASN A 486 23.13 6.75 -0.42
N TYR A 487 22.56 5.65 0.09
CA TYR A 487 21.33 5.09 -0.42
C TYR A 487 20.14 6.04 -0.21
N ASP A 488 19.98 6.59 0.99
CA ASP A 488 18.92 7.53 1.30
C ASP A 488 19.00 8.78 0.44
N LYS A 489 20.19 9.33 0.25
CA LYS A 489 20.40 10.47 -0.64
C LYS A 489 20.05 10.13 -2.09
N ALA A 490 20.64 9.07 -2.65
CA ALA A 490 20.41 8.70 -4.04
C ALA A 490 18.94 8.33 -4.33
N SER A 491 18.30 7.61 -3.40
CA SER A 491 16.88 7.26 -3.54
C SER A 491 15.98 8.49 -3.44
N ASN A 492 16.22 9.40 -2.50
CA ASN A 492 15.44 10.64 -2.39
C ASN A 492 15.63 11.53 -3.63
N ASP A 493 16.86 11.72 -4.10
CA ASP A 493 17.14 12.54 -5.29
C ASP A 493 16.37 12.02 -6.53
N VAL A 494 16.30 10.69 -6.72
CA VAL A 494 15.53 10.08 -7.82
C VAL A 494 14.03 10.22 -7.61
N LEU A 495 13.54 9.99 -6.39
CA LEU A 495 12.11 10.08 -6.08
C LEU A 495 11.59 11.51 -6.21
N GLU A 496 12.35 12.51 -5.76
CA GLU A 496 12.02 13.92 -5.95
C GLU A 496 11.88 14.25 -7.43
N GLY A 497 12.81 13.79 -8.29
CA GLY A 497 12.72 13.95 -9.73
C GLY A 497 11.46 13.32 -10.34
N ILE A 498 11.11 12.10 -9.93
CA ILE A 498 9.88 11.42 -10.37
C ILE A 498 8.63 12.23 -9.96
N TYR A 499 8.58 12.72 -8.72
CA TYR A 499 7.43 13.50 -8.24
C TYR A 499 7.31 14.85 -8.95
N ASP A 500 8.42 15.50 -9.27
CA ASP A 500 8.42 16.75 -10.04
C ASP A 500 7.90 16.53 -11.47
N ASP A 501 8.34 15.46 -12.14
CA ASP A 501 7.86 15.09 -13.47
C ASP A 501 6.36 14.76 -13.46
N VAL A 502 5.92 13.96 -12.48
CA VAL A 502 4.50 13.63 -12.30
C VAL A 502 3.67 14.87 -11.99
N ALA A 503 4.16 15.78 -11.14
CA ALA A 503 3.45 17.03 -10.80
C ALA A 503 3.28 17.93 -12.03
N LYS A 504 4.28 17.97 -12.91
CA LYS A 504 4.22 18.70 -14.18
C LYS A 504 3.20 18.09 -15.14
N GLU A 505 3.22 16.77 -15.34
CA GLU A 505 2.24 16.09 -16.19
C GLU A 505 0.81 16.22 -15.64
N PHE A 506 0.64 16.05 -14.34
CA PHE A 506 -0.62 16.28 -13.64
C PHE A 506 -1.15 17.70 -13.92
N THR A 507 -0.30 18.71 -13.81
CA THR A 507 -0.65 20.11 -14.08
C THR A 507 -1.11 20.30 -15.51
N ASP A 508 -0.40 19.70 -16.48
CA ASP A 508 -0.74 19.78 -17.90
C ASP A 508 -2.09 19.09 -18.20
N PHE A 509 -2.34 17.92 -17.60
CA PHE A 509 -3.60 17.19 -17.78
C PHE A 509 -4.77 17.94 -17.14
N TYR A 510 -4.59 18.49 -15.94
CA TYR A 510 -5.64 19.23 -15.25
C TYR A 510 -6.01 20.52 -16.00
N LYS A 511 -5.02 21.26 -16.52
CA LYS A 511 -5.26 22.44 -17.39
C LYS A 511 -6.00 22.08 -18.68
N ALA A 512 -5.73 20.92 -19.26
CA ALA A 512 -6.41 20.48 -20.47
C ALA A 512 -7.91 20.22 -20.24
N ILE A 513 -8.31 19.79 -19.03
CA ILE A 513 -9.72 19.57 -18.69
C ILE A 513 -10.42 20.81 -18.10
N ASN A 514 -9.65 21.78 -17.58
CA ASN A 514 -10.12 23.04 -17.00
C ASN A 514 -9.44 24.23 -17.69
N ALA A 515 -9.91 24.57 -18.90
CA ALA A 515 -9.31 25.59 -19.75
C ALA A 515 -9.32 27.01 -19.15
N ASP A 516 -10.22 27.29 -18.21
CA ASP A 516 -10.33 28.54 -17.45
C ASP A 516 -9.27 28.67 -16.34
N GLU A 517 -8.60 27.57 -15.97
CA GLU A 517 -7.56 27.52 -14.96
C GLU A 517 -6.12 27.49 -15.56
N GLY A 518 -5.87 28.25 -16.62
CA GLY A 518 -4.55 28.24 -17.30
C GLY A 518 -3.33 28.56 -16.41
N LYS A 519 -3.54 29.21 -15.26
CA LYS A 519 -2.49 29.54 -14.27
C LYS A 519 -2.29 28.48 -13.18
N PHE A 520 -3.06 27.39 -13.20
CA PHE A 520 -2.98 26.31 -12.22
C PHE A 520 -1.57 25.71 -12.11
N SER A 521 -1.22 25.23 -10.92
CA SER A 521 0.00 24.46 -10.69
C SER A 521 -0.24 23.43 -9.58
N GLY A 522 0.20 22.20 -9.81
CA GLY A 522 0.29 21.17 -8.78
C GLY A 522 1.74 21.00 -8.30
N GLU A 523 1.89 20.70 -7.01
CA GLU A 523 3.17 20.40 -6.36
C GLU A 523 3.04 19.07 -5.59
N LEU A 524 3.97 18.15 -5.85
CA LEU A 524 4.17 16.94 -5.08
C LEU A 524 5.50 17.05 -4.34
N LYS A 525 5.45 17.28 -3.03
CA LYS A 525 6.64 17.43 -2.18
C LYS A 525 6.85 16.18 -1.34
N ALA A 526 7.96 15.51 -1.58
CA ALA A 526 8.41 14.40 -0.75
C ALA A 526 9.00 14.93 0.56
N GLU A 527 8.57 14.35 1.67
CA GLU A 527 9.13 14.52 3.00
C GLU A 527 9.43 13.13 3.58
N PRO A 528 10.27 12.99 4.62
CA PRO A 528 10.49 11.71 5.28
C PRO A 528 9.17 11.04 5.68
N ALA A 529 8.84 9.92 5.01
CA ALA A 529 7.60 9.14 5.18
C ALA A 529 6.28 9.90 4.89
N LYS A 530 6.31 10.98 4.11
CA LYS A 530 5.12 11.75 3.73
C LYS A 530 5.21 12.26 2.29
N LEU A 531 4.06 12.33 1.63
CA LEU A 531 3.92 12.96 0.31
C LEU A 531 2.85 14.05 0.40
N SER A 532 3.31 15.29 0.43
CA SER A 532 2.47 16.49 0.45
C SER A 532 2.03 16.79 -0.98
N PHE A 533 0.72 16.78 -1.23
CA PHE A 533 0.15 17.14 -2.52
C PHE A 533 -0.63 18.45 -2.36
N ASN A 534 -0.16 19.50 -3.01
CA ASN A 534 -0.76 20.82 -2.96
C ASN A 534 -1.02 21.34 -4.37
N VAL A 535 -2.10 22.11 -4.53
CA VAL A 535 -2.55 22.66 -5.81
C VAL A 535 -2.85 24.14 -5.65
N ASP A 536 -2.61 24.93 -6.70
CA ASP A 536 -2.93 26.35 -6.71
C ASP A 536 -4.43 26.60 -6.53
N PHE A 537 -4.77 27.74 -5.92
CA PHE A 537 -6.12 28.25 -5.87
C PHE A 537 -6.16 29.72 -6.30
N TYR A 538 -6.48 29.96 -7.57
CA TYR A 538 -6.60 31.30 -8.19
C TYR A 538 -5.36 32.20 -8.00
N GLY A 539 -4.16 31.63 -8.00
CA GLY A 539 -2.91 32.35 -7.79
C GLY A 539 -2.71 32.88 -6.37
N ARG A 540 -3.45 32.35 -5.39
CA ARG A 540 -3.37 32.76 -3.97
C ARG A 540 -2.55 31.81 -3.09
N GLY A 541 -1.79 30.93 -3.72
CA GLY A 541 -0.93 29.94 -3.05
C GLY A 541 -1.39 28.51 -3.29
N THR A 542 -0.59 27.56 -2.82
CA THR A 542 -0.82 26.13 -2.98
C THR A 542 -1.37 25.51 -1.70
N PHE A 543 -2.40 24.68 -1.84
CA PHE A 543 -3.13 24.07 -0.72
C PHE A 543 -3.48 22.62 -1.01
N PRO A 544 -3.74 21.77 0.00
CA PRO A 544 -4.27 20.45 -0.23
C PRO A 544 -5.56 20.50 -1.07
N PRO A 545 -5.78 19.61 -2.04
CA PRO A 545 -6.95 19.65 -2.91
C PRO A 545 -8.29 19.69 -2.15
N GLY A 546 -8.37 19.00 -1.01
CA GLY A 546 -9.55 18.97 -0.15
C GLY A 546 -9.87 20.29 0.56
N ALA A 547 -9.04 21.33 0.45
CA ALA A 547 -9.21 22.57 1.19
C ALA A 547 -10.20 23.55 0.55
N TYR A 548 -10.03 23.87 -0.74
CA TYR A 548 -10.77 24.94 -1.41
C TYR A 548 -11.46 24.53 -2.72
N HIS A 549 -11.17 23.34 -3.24
CA HIS A 549 -11.72 22.86 -4.51
C HIS A 549 -13.00 22.05 -4.28
N SER A 550 -13.94 22.14 -5.23
CA SER A 550 -15.18 21.35 -5.18
C SER A 550 -14.91 19.86 -5.41
N GLU A 551 -15.87 19.00 -5.08
CA GLU A 551 -15.76 17.56 -5.29
C GLU A 551 -15.54 17.21 -6.78
N GLY A 552 -16.14 17.95 -7.71
CA GLY A 552 -15.89 17.82 -9.15
C GLY A 552 -14.44 18.09 -9.53
N HIS A 553 -13.85 19.16 -8.99
CA HIS A 553 -12.43 19.46 -9.20
C HIS A 553 -11.54 18.39 -8.57
N GLN A 554 -11.88 17.89 -7.38
CA GLN A 554 -11.13 16.83 -6.70
C GLN A 554 -11.14 15.50 -7.49
N ASP A 555 -12.31 15.09 -8.01
CA ASP A 555 -12.43 13.89 -8.84
C ASP A 555 -11.63 14.03 -10.15
N GLY A 556 -11.68 15.22 -10.78
CA GLY A 556 -10.86 15.55 -11.94
C GLY A 556 -9.36 15.52 -11.64
N MET A 557 -8.93 16.08 -10.51
CA MET A 557 -7.53 16.04 -10.06
C MET A 557 -7.07 14.60 -9.81
N GLY A 558 -7.89 13.77 -9.16
CA GLY A 558 -7.55 12.37 -8.91
C GLY A 558 -7.38 11.55 -10.19
N LEU A 559 -8.24 11.76 -11.18
CA LEU A 559 -8.07 11.15 -12.50
C LEU A 559 -6.78 11.62 -13.18
N CYS A 560 -6.50 12.92 -13.19
CA CYS A 560 -5.28 13.46 -13.80
C CYS A 560 -4.01 12.96 -13.11
N LEU A 561 -4.00 12.86 -11.78
CA LEU A 561 -2.86 12.37 -11.02
C LEU A 561 -2.62 10.88 -11.29
N TYR A 562 -3.68 10.08 -11.31
CA TYR A 562 -3.61 8.67 -11.70
C TYR A 562 -3.02 8.51 -13.11
N LEU A 563 -3.54 9.26 -14.10
CA LEU A 563 -3.06 9.18 -15.48
C LEU A 563 -1.59 9.59 -15.59
N ALA A 564 -1.15 10.63 -14.87
CA ALA A 564 0.24 11.05 -14.84
C ALA A 564 1.16 9.98 -14.23
N LEU A 565 0.73 9.36 -13.13
CA LEU A 565 1.48 8.27 -12.48
C LEU A 565 1.59 7.04 -13.39
N MET A 566 0.50 6.64 -14.06
CA MET A 566 0.51 5.53 -15.02
C MET A 566 1.36 5.82 -16.24
N HIS A 567 1.26 7.05 -16.77
CA HIS A 567 2.08 7.47 -17.90
C HIS A 567 3.57 7.45 -17.57
N HIS A 568 3.96 7.94 -16.40
CA HIS A 568 5.36 7.95 -15.98
C HIS A 568 5.89 6.54 -15.68
N THR A 569 5.10 5.71 -15.00
CA THR A 569 5.54 4.36 -14.55
C THR A 569 5.60 3.37 -15.70
N LEU A 570 4.61 3.41 -16.59
CA LEU A 570 4.40 2.38 -17.61
C LEU A 570 4.72 2.88 -19.03
N GLY A 571 4.74 4.20 -19.25
CA GLY A 571 5.05 4.81 -20.55
C GLY A 571 4.18 4.24 -21.68
N GLU A 572 4.83 3.80 -22.76
CA GLU A 572 4.18 3.11 -23.88
C GLU A 572 3.52 1.77 -23.48
N GLY A 573 3.92 1.22 -22.34
CA GLY A 573 3.33 0.03 -21.75
C GLY A 573 1.89 0.23 -21.30
N PHE A 574 1.46 1.46 -20.96
CA PHE A 574 0.10 1.75 -20.49
C PHE A 574 -0.96 1.57 -21.60
N THR A 575 -1.37 0.32 -21.86
CA THR A 575 -2.29 0.01 -22.97
C THR A 575 -3.72 -0.26 -22.55
N PHE A 576 -4.05 -0.24 -21.26
CA PHE A 576 -5.36 -0.64 -20.76
C PHE A 576 -5.72 0.03 -19.43
N ALA A 577 -6.95 0.55 -19.31
CA ALA A 577 -7.52 1.03 -18.07
C ALA A 577 -9.06 0.88 -18.04
N VAL A 578 -9.61 0.65 -16.85
CA VAL A 578 -11.05 0.58 -16.57
C VAL A 578 -11.40 1.71 -15.62
N LEU A 579 -12.33 2.57 -16.03
CA LEU A 579 -12.74 3.76 -15.30
C LEU A 579 -14.20 3.60 -14.84
N ASP A 580 -14.40 3.31 -13.55
CA ASP A 580 -15.71 3.01 -12.98
C ASP A 580 -16.38 4.23 -12.32
N ASP A 581 -17.30 4.87 -13.04
CA ASP A 581 -18.08 6.03 -12.59
C ASP A 581 -17.16 7.12 -11.95
N VAL A 582 -16.02 7.39 -12.60
CA VAL A 582 -14.96 8.29 -12.07
C VAL A 582 -15.27 9.78 -12.16
N LEU A 583 -16.25 10.19 -12.98
CA LEU A 583 -16.58 11.60 -13.24
C LEU A 583 -17.98 12.01 -12.74
N MET A 584 -18.52 11.33 -11.72
CA MET A 584 -19.90 11.54 -11.27
C MET A 584 -20.21 12.99 -10.85
N SER A 585 -19.26 13.65 -10.18
CA SER A 585 -19.41 15.01 -9.64
C SER A 585 -18.94 16.11 -10.60
N VAL A 586 -18.36 15.73 -11.75
CA VAL A 586 -17.77 16.65 -12.73
C VAL A 586 -18.83 17.19 -13.68
N ASP A 587 -18.83 18.49 -13.93
CA ASP A 587 -19.80 19.10 -14.84
C ASP A 587 -19.66 18.62 -16.30
N SER A 588 -20.78 18.65 -17.02
CA SER A 588 -20.89 18.17 -18.40
C SER A 588 -19.89 18.81 -19.38
N GLY A 589 -19.49 20.06 -19.16
CA GLY A 589 -18.46 20.76 -19.95
C GLY A 589 -17.07 20.12 -19.81
N HIS A 590 -16.61 19.92 -18.57
CA HIS A 590 -15.32 19.32 -18.27
C HIS A 590 -15.25 17.84 -18.70
N ARG A 591 -16.36 17.09 -18.59
CA ARG A 591 -16.45 15.70 -19.10
C ARG A 591 -16.11 15.57 -20.59
N ARG A 592 -16.41 16.60 -21.39
CA ARG A 592 -16.07 16.62 -22.83
C ARG A 592 -14.57 16.78 -23.03
N GLU A 593 -13.93 17.66 -22.27
CA GLU A 593 -12.48 17.84 -22.35
C GLU A 593 -11.73 16.61 -21.85
N VAL A 594 -12.25 15.88 -20.85
CA VAL A 594 -11.69 14.57 -20.47
C VAL A 594 -11.67 13.60 -21.65
N CYS A 595 -12.75 13.53 -22.44
CA CYS A 595 -12.76 12.66 -23.64
C CYS A 595 -11.65 13.02 -24.63
N ARG A 596 -11.36 14.32 -24.79
CA ARG A 596 -10.28 14.79 -25.66
C ARG A 596 -8.90 14.53 -25.07
N LEU A 597 -8.73 14.71 -23.76
CA LEU A 597 -7.50 14.37 -23.05
C LEU A 597 -7.15 12.90 -23.27
N LEU A 598 -8.08 11.98 -22.98
CA LEU A 598 -7.86 10.54 -23.14
C LEU A 598 -7.47 10.18 -24.57
N LYS A 599 -8.13 10.74 -25.58
CA LYS A 599 -7.80 10.48 -26.99
C LYS A 599 -6.43 11.03 -27.41
N SER A 600 -6.11 12.25 -26.97
CA SER A 600 -4.92 12.96 -27.44
C SER A 600 -3.65 12.54 -26.73
N LYS A 601 -3.72 12.29 -25.42
CA LYS A 601 -2.57 11.90 -24.59
C LYS A 601 -2.39 10.39 -24.51
N PHE A 602 -3.45 9.62 -24.66
CA PHE A 602 -3.44 8.15 -24.50
C PHE A 602 -4.01 7.40 -25.71
N PRO A 603 -3.51 7.65 -26.95
CA PRO A 603 -4.06 7.05 -28.17
C PRO A 603 -3.87 5.53 -28.24
N ASN A 604 -2.90 4.98 -27.50
CA ASN A 604 -2.58 3.56 -27.49
C ASN A 604 -3.24 2.78 -26.34
N THR A 605 -3.98 3.48 -25.48
CA THR A 605 -4.63 2.92 -24.29
C THR A 605 -6.09 2.60 -24.58
N GLN A 606 -6.49 1.36 -24.30
CA GLN A 606 -7.90 0.96 -24.33
C GLN A 606 -8.57 1.36 -23.01
N PHE A 607 -9.61 2.19 -23.09
CA PHE A 607 -10.43 2.58 -21.95
C PHE A 607 -11.78 1.86 -21.97
N ILE A 608 -12.10 1.21 -20.86
CA ILE A 608 -13.45 0.72 -20.55
C ILE A 608 -14.06 1.68 -19.53
N LEU A 609 -15.11 2.41 -19.90
CA LEU A 609 -15.69 3.44 -19.06
C LEU A 609 -17.09 3.05 -18.61
N THR A 610 -17.41 3.21 -17.33
CA THR A 610 -18.78 3.11 -16.84
C THR A 610 -19.34 4.50 -16.51
N THR A 611 -20.65 4.68 -16.73
CA THR A 611 -21.34 5.93 -16.42
C THR A 611 -22.82 5.70 -16.10
N HIS A 612 -23.40 6.51 -15.22
CA HIS A 612 -24.86 6.64 -15.10
C HIS A 612 -25.47 7.69 -16.04
N ASP A 613 -24.65 8.56 -16.62
CA ASP A 613 -25.06 9.64 -17.52
C ASP A 613 -25.08 9.19 -18.98
N ARG A 614 -26.29 9.09 -19.55
CA ARG A 614 -26.54 8.75 -20.96
C ARG A 614 -26.06 9.83 -21.92
N VAL A 615 -26.13 11.09 -21.54
CA VAL A 615 -25.67 12.22 -22.36
C VAL A 615 -24.16 12.15 -22.50
N TRP A 616 -23.44 11.83 -21.42
CA TRP A 616 -22.00 11.63 -21.48
C TRP A 616 -21.62 10.43 -22.36
N LEU A 617 -22.32 9.30 -22.29
CA LEU A 617 -22.09 8.19 -23.24
C LEU A 617 -22.24 8.63 -24.70
N GLN A 618 -23.26 9.43 -25.01
CA GLN A 618 -23.47 9.96 -26.35
C GLN A 618 -22.36 10.94 -26.76
N TYR A 619 -21.83 11.74 -25.82
CA TYR A 619 -20.66 12.57 -26.06
C TYR A 619 -19.40 11.75 -26.33
N MET A 620 -19.16 10.67 -25.58
CA MET A 620 -18.04 9.76 -25.84
C MET A 620 -18.12 9.18 -27.26
N LYS A 621 -19.31 8.83 -27.75
CA LYS A 621 -19.52 8.39 -29.13
C LYS A 621 -19.27 9.53 -30.14
N THR A 622 -19.79 10.72 -29.86
CA THR A 622 -19.71 11.88 -30.77
C THR A 622 -18.29 12.42 -30.91
N GLU A 623 -17.54 12.53 -29.81
CA GLU A 623 -16.12 12.89 -29.82
C GLU A 623 -15.24 11.73 -30.33
N GLY A 624 -15.82 10.56 -30.59
CA GLY A 624 -15.15 9.36 -31.09
C GLY A 624 -14.15 8.77 -30.09
N LEU A 625 -14.42 8.90 -28.78
CA LEU A 625 -13.67 8.20 -27.73
C LEU A 625 -14.03 6.71 -27.76
N ILE A 626 -15.32 6.39 -27.86
CA ILE A 626 -15.82 5.00 -27.95
C ILE A 626 -16.50 4.76 -29.30
N LYS A 627 -16.36 3.56 -29.85
CA LYS A 627 -17.08 3.12 -31.06
C LYS A 627 -18.37 2.38 -30.71
N LYS A 628 -18.28 1.50 -29.71
CA LYS A 628 -19.38 0.70 -29.19
C LYS A 628 -19.61 1.02 -27.71
N GLY A 629 -20.80 0.72 -27.23
CA GLY A 629 -21.11 0.78 -25.81
C GLY A 629 -22.42 0.09 -25.50
N GLN A 630 -22.56 -0.36 -24.26
CA GLN A 630 -23.70 -1.11 -23.77
C GLN A 630 -24.58 -0.27 -22.85
N LEU A 631 -25.90 -0.41 -23.00
CA LEU A 631 -26.88 0.20 -22.11
C LEU A 631 -27.48 -0.86 -21.17
N PHE A 632 -27.45 -0.59 -19.88
CA PHE A 632 -28.08 -1.38 -18.83
C PHE A 632 -29.37 -0.68 -18.39
N GLY A 633 -30.51 -1.30 -18.67
CA GLY A 633 -31.83 -0.73 -18.44
C GLY A 633 -32.46 -1.08 -17.08
N GLY A 634 -31.89 -2.04 -16.36
CA GLY A 634 -32.37 -2.47 -15.05
C GLY A 634 -31.59 -3.67 -14.55
N TRP A 635 -31.94 -4.16 -13.36
CA TRP A 635 -31.30 -5.32 -12.75
C TRP A 635 -32.33 -6.09 -11.93
N ASN A 636 -32.26 -7.43 -11.95
CA ASN A 636 -32.94 -8.26 -10.96
C ASN A 636 -32.03 -9.42 -10.52
N VAL A 637 -32.33 -10.02 -9.38
CA VAL A 637 -31.50 -11.09 -8.81
C VAL A 637 -31.47 -12.35 -9.69
N ASP A 638 -32.58 -12.69 -10.36
CA ASP A 638 -32.69 -13.94 -11.10
C ASP A 638 -31.97 -13.93 -12.45
N ARG A 639 -31.66 -12.75 -13.01
CA ARG A 639 -31.06 -12.61 -14.36
C ARG A 639 -29.85 -11.70 -14.41
N GLY A 640 -29.70 -10.85 -13.40
CA GLY A 640 -28.66 -9.84 -13.34
C GLY A 640 -28.96 -8.61 -14.21
N PRO A 641 -27.93 -7.98 -14.81
CA PRO A 641 -28.08 -6.75 -15.58
C PRO A 641 -28.94 -6.99 -16.84
N ARG A 642 -30.00 -6.20 -17.01
CA ARG A 642 -30.79 -6.18 -18.25
C ARG A 642 -30.07 -5.33 -19.28
N ILE A 643 -29.49 -6.01 -20.25
CA ILE A 643 -28.88 -5.40 -21.42
C ILE A 643 -30.00 -4.91 -22.34
N TRP A 644 -29.95 -3.64 -22.71
CA TRP A 644 -30.76 -3.14 -23.81
C TRP A 644 -29.94 -3.22 -25.09
N ASP A 645 -30.13 -4.30 -25.82
CA ASP A 645 -29.84 -4.35 -27.25
C ASP A 645 -31.15 -4.03 -27.97
N ASP A 646 -31.15 -3.02 -28.85
CA ASP A 646 -32.30 -2.64 -29.68
C ASP A 646 -32.83 -3.83 -30.52
N THR A 647 -32.00 -4.88 -30.68
CA THR A 647 -32.28 -6.10 -31.43
C THR A 647 -32.89 -7.23 -30.58
N ASP A 648 -32.69 -7.22 -29.25
CA ASP A 648 -33.07 -8.32 -28.35
C ASP A 648 -34.38 -8.05 -27.56
N VAL A 649 -34.76 -6.77 -27.39
CA VAL A 649 -36.01 -6.43 -26.69
C VAL A 649 -37.25 -7.07 -27.33
N TRP A 650 -37.30 -7.10 -28.66
CA TRP A 650 -38.42 -7.71 -29.38
C TRP A 650 -38.41 -9.25 -29.27
N ALA A 651 -37.23 -9.86 -29.19
CA ALA A 651 -37.10 -11.29 -28.95
C ALA A 651 -37.50 -11.64 -27.50
N GLU A 652 -37.17 -10.80 -26.51
CA GLU A 652 -37.61 -10.96 -25.13
C GLU A 652 -39.13 -10.85 -25.01
N ILE A 653 -39.75 -9.86 -25.66
CA ILE A 653 -41.21 -9.72 -25.72
C ILE A 653 -41.83 -10.98 -26.32
N GLY A 654 -41.31 -11.45 -27.46
CA GLY A 654 -41.75 -12.70 -28.08
C GLY A 654 -41.64 -13.91 -27.15
N SER A 655 -40.50 -14.09 -26.47
CA SER A 655 -40.29 -15.21 -25.54
C SER A 655 -41.17 -15.14 -24.29
N ALA A 656 -41.50 -13.94 -23.81
CA ALA A 656 -42.46 -13.77 -22.72
C ALA A 656 -43.88 -14.14 -23.17
N LEU A 657 -44.28 -13.75 -24.39
CA LEU A 657 -45.57 -14.12 -24.96
C LEU A 657 -45.68 -15.61 -25.27
N ASP A 658 -44.61 -16.26 -25.72
CA ASP A 658 -44.56 -17.72 -25.91
C ASP A 658 -44.76 -18.51 -24.60
N LYS A 659 -44.51 -17.87 -23.45
CA LYS A 659 -44.72 -18.41 -22.10
C LYS A 659 -46.02 -17.91 -21.45
N ASP A 660 -46.87 -17.22 -22.21
CA ASP A 660 -48.12 -16.61 -21.74
C ASP A 660 -47.92 -15.58 -20.59
N ASP A 661 -46.72 -14.99 -20.49
CA ASP A 661 -46.34 -14.00 -19.48
C ASP A 661 -46.52 -12.57 -20.03
N VAL A 662 -47.79 -12.21 -20.25
CA VAL A 662 -48.18 -10.88 -20.77
C VAL A 662 -47.77 -9.73 -19.86
N PRO A 663 -47.88 -9.80 -18.51
CA PRO A 663 -47.44 -8.72 -17.63
C PRO A 663 -45.97 -8.37 -17.83
N ARG A 664 -45.12 -9.38 -18.02
CA ARG A 664 -43.70 -9.15 -18.29
C ARG A 664 -43.46 -8.58 -19.68
N ALA A 665 -44.15 -9.07 -20.72
CA ALA A 665 -44.04 -8.52 -22.06
C ALA A 665 -44.43 -7.03 -22.10
N ALA A 666 -45.52 -6.67 -21.40
CA ALA A 666 -45.98 -5.29 -21.21
C ALA A 666 -44.95 -4.41 -20.50
N ALA A 667 -44.38 -4.89 -19.39
CA ALA A 667 -43.36 -4.16 -18.64
C ALA A 667 -42.09 -3.92 -19.47
N VAL A 668 -41.67 -4.89 -20.28
CA VAL A 668 -40.49 -4.79 -21.17
C VAL A 668 -40.75 -3.77 -22.28
N LEU A 669 -41.88 -3.86 -22.99
CA LEU A 669 -42.26 -2.93 -24.04
C LEU A 669 -42.35 -1.49 -23.50
N ARG A 670 -43.00 -1.29 -22.36
CA ARG A 670 -43.16 0.04 -21.74
C ARG A 670 -41.82 0.71 -21.47
N ARG A 671 -40.92 0.00 -20.78
CA ARG A 671 -39.59 0.54 -20.44
C ARG A 671 -38.78 0.87 -21.68
N TYR A 672 -38.90 0.04 -22.72
CA TYR A 672 -38.24 0.28 -23.99
C TYR A 672 -38.78 1.52 -24.71
N LEU A 673 -40.10 1.71 -24.71
CA LEU A 673 -40.73 2.90 -25.26
C LEU A 673 -40.37 4.16 -24.48
N GLU A 674 -40.35 4.12 -23.14
CA GLU A 674 -39.93 5.25 -22.27
C GLU A 674 -38.48 5.68 -22.59
N TYR A 675 -37.61 4.70 -22.80
CA TYR A 675 -36.25 4.95 -23.24
C TYR A 675 -36.16 5.62 -24.60
N LEU A 676 -36.78 5.01 -25.61
CA LEU A 676 -36.69 5.51 -26.98
C LEU A 676 -37.37 6.87 -27.14
N THR A 677 -38.50 7.08 -26.49
CA THR A 677 -39.19 8.39 -26.51
C THR A 677 -38.35 9.48 -25.84
N THR A 678 -37.58 9.16 -24.79
CA THR A 678 -36.59 10.11 -24.23
C THR A 678 -35.55 10.53 -25.27
N VAL A 679 -34.98 9.55 -25.99
CA VAL A 679 -33.97 9.78 -27.04
C VAL A 679 -34.57 10.58 -28.21
N LEU A 680 -35.76 10.18 -28.66
CA LEU A 680 -36.48 10.85 -29.75
C LEU A 680 -36.93 12.25 -29.36
N ALA A 681 -37.30 12.49 -28.10
CA ALA A 681 -37.68 13.80 -27.60
C ALA A 681 -36.51 14.80 -27.72
N ASP A 682 -35.29 14.42 -27.33
CA ASP A 682 -34.09 15.25 -27.52
C ASP A 682 -33.80 15.42 -29.03
N ASN A 683 -33.73 14.31 -29.77
CA ASN A 683 -33.36 14.30 -31.18
C ASN A 683 -34.26 15.18 -32.06
N LEU A 684 -35.58 15.11 -31.83
CA LEU A 684 -36.59 15.84 -32.61
C LEU A 684 -36.93 17.22 -32.04
N ARG A 685 -36.46 17.52 -30.81
CA ARG A 685 -36.91 18.66 -29.99
C ARG A 685 -38.42 18.65 -29.82
N ALA A 686 -38.92 17.57 -29.25
CA ALA A 686 -40.31 17.46 -28.85
C ALA A 686 -40.64 18.56 -27.82
N LYS A 687 -41.86 19.09 -27.87
CA LYS A 687 -42.32 20.11 -26.92
C LYS A 687 -42.98 19.39 -25.74
N VAL A 688 -42.17 19.08 -24.73
CA VAL A 688 -42.63 18.47 -23.47
C VAL A 688 -42.89 19.58 -22.46
N GLU A 689 -43.91 19.42 -21.61
CA GLU A 689 -44.15 20.33 -20.49
C GLU A 689 -42.97 20.30 -19.52
N TYR A 690 -42.46 21.46 -19.10
CA TYR A 690 -41.28 21.50 -18.24
C TYR A 690 -41.61 21.09 -16.81
N ARG A 691 -40.90 20.08 -16.30
CA ARG A 691 -40.91 19.68 -14.89
C ARG A 691 -39.49 19.75 -14.33
N GLY A 692 -39.34 20.44 -13.19
CA GLY A 692 -38.04 20.71 -12.58
C GLY A 692 -37.34 19.48 -11.98
N ASP A 693 -38.07 18.40 -11.75
CA ASP A 693 -37.54 17.12 -11.27
C ASP A 693 -37.08 16.18 -12.40
N ALA A 694 -37.30 16.57 -13.66
CA ALA A 694 -36.97 15.80 -14.86
C ALA A 694 -37.56 14.38 -14.90
N ASN A 695 -38.63 14.11 -14.13
CA ASN A 695 -39.36 12.85 -14.17
C ASN A 695 -40.43 12.91 -15.26
N TYR A 696 -40.15 12.28 -16.38
CA TYR A 696 -41.09 12.13 -17.50
C TYR A 696 -41.37 10.66 -17.73
N ASP A 697 -42.64 10.31 -17.91
CA ASP A 697 -43.06 8.95 -18.28
C ASP A 697 -43.41 8.85 -19.77
N LEU A 698 -43.85 7.65 -20.20
CA LEU A 698 -44.22 7.42 -21.58
C LEU A 698 -45.37 8.33 -22.06
N GLY A 699 -46.33 8.61 -21.17
CA GLY A 699 -47.47 9.47 -21.46
C GLY A 699 -47.06 10.92 -21.67
N ASP A 700 -46.08 11.38 -20.90
CA ASP A 700 -45.51 12.71 -21.04
C ASP A 700 -44.70 12.87 -22.34
N LEU A 701 -43.98 11.82 -22.77
CA LEU A 701 -43.00 11.91 -23.86
C LEU A 701 -43.52 11.46 -25.23
N LEU A 702 -44.31 10.38 -25.30
CA LEU A 702 -44.70 9.77 -26.57
C LEU A 702 -45.56 10.71 -27.45
N PRO A 703 -46.65 11.32 -26.96
CA PRO A 703 -47.47 12.20 -27.80
C PRO A 703 -46.70 13.40 -28.35
N PRO A 704 -45.89 14.14 -27.55
CA PRO A 704 -45.04 15.20 -28.09
C PRO A 704 -44.03 14.73 -29.14
N VAL A 705 -43.45 13.53 -28.97
CA VAL A 705 -42.52 12.94 -29.93
C VAL A 705 -43.18 12.63 -31.27
N LEU A 706 -44.32 11.93 -31.25
CA LEU A 706 -45.05 11.56 -32.47
C LEU A 706 -45.54 12.79 -33.24
N ASN A 707 -46.10 13.77 -32.52
CA ASN A 707 -46.48 15.06 -33.12
C ASN A 707 -45.28 15.76 -33.76
N ARG A 708 -44.12 15.69 -33.12
CA ARG A 708 -42.91 16.32 -33.65
C ARG A 708 -42.36 15.59 -34.87
N TRP A 709 -42.41 14.27 -34.89
CA TRP A 709 -42.04 13.48 -36.06
C TRP A 709 -42.87 13.87 -37.29
N LEU A 710 -44.20 13.93 -37.15
CA LEU A 710 -45.10 14.37 -38.23
C LEU A 710 -44.82 15.80 -38.69
N ASP A 711 -44.60 16.74 -37.75
CA ASP A 711 -44.22 18.13 -38.07
C ASP A 711 -42.91 18.20 -38.87
N ARG A 712 -41.94 17.32 -38.60
CA ARG A 712 -40.67 17.29 -39.35
C ARG A 712 -40.85 16.79 -40.77
N LEU A 713 -41.64 15.74 -40.98
CA LEU A 713 -41.95 15.24 -42.31
C LEU A 713 -42.76 16.26 -43.12
N LYS A 714 -43.73 16.95 -42.49
CA LYS A 714 -44.50 18.05 -43.11
C LYS A 714 -43.60 19.21 -43.54
N LYS A 715 -42.66 19.63 -42.68
CA LYS A 715 -41.67 20.67 -43.03
C LYS A 715 -40.69 20.23 -44.11
N GLY A 716 -40.23 18.98 -44.06
CA GLY A 716 -39.39 18.40 -45.11
C GLY A 716 -40.09 18.40 -46.46
N THR A 717 -41.36 18.01 -46.50
CA THR A 717 -42.19 18.02 -47.71
C THR A 717 -42.35 19.45 -48.27
N ALA A 718 -42.62 20.42 -47.39
CA ALA A 718 -42.72 21.83 -47.77
C ALA A 718 -41.39 22.38 -48.30
N ALA A 719 -40.26 22.03 -47.68
CA ALA A 719 -38.92 22.39 -48.13
C ALA A 719 -38.59 21.76 -49.49
N ALA A 720 -38.84 20.46 -49.67
CA ALA A 720 -38.62 19.77 -50.94
C ALA A 720 -39.44 20.41 -52.07
N LYS A 721 -40.71 20.76 -51.81
CA LYS A 721 -41.55 21.52 -52.74
C LYS A 721 -40.98 22.92 -53.06
N HIS A 722 -40.48 23.63 -52.06
CA HIS A 722 -39.93 24.98 -52.22
C HIS A 722 -38.64 24.99 -53.06
N TRP A 723 -37.77 23.99 -52.88
CA TRP A 723 -36.49 23.88 -53.59
C TRP A 723 -36.55 23.08 -54.90
N GLY A 724 -37.73 22.61 -55.33
CA GLY A 724 -37.91 21.89 -56.59
C GLY A 724 -37.39 20.45 -56.59
N HIS A 725 -37.36 19.79 -55.43
CA HIS A 725 -36.95 18.39 -55.28
C HIS A 725 -38.18 17.46 -55.30
N ASP A 726 -38.79 17.28 -56.48
CA ASP A 726 -40.05 16.54 -56.62
C ASP A 726 -39.96 15.06 -56.18
N ALA A 727 -38.81 14.40 -56.41
CA ALA A 727 -38.59 13.03 -55.97
C ALA A 727 -38.57 12.90 -54.44
N ASP A 728 -37.87 13.81 -53.75
CA ASP A 728 -37.81 13.86 -52.29
C ASP A 728 -39.17 14.21 -51.70
N LYS A 729 -39.92 15.10 -52.36
CA LYS A 729 -41.28 15.46 -51.96
C LYS A 729 -42.21 14.25 -51.98
N ILE A 730 -42.24 13.49 -53.08
CA ILE A 730 -43.08 12.28 -53.20
C ILE A 730 -42.68 11.24 -52.14
N ALA A 731 -41.37 11.03 -51.93
CA ALA A 731 -40.88 10.10 -50.92
C ALA A 731 -41.27 10.53 -49.49
N LEU A 732 -41.24 11.83 -49.20
CA LEU A 732 -41.64 12.37 -47.89
C LEU A 732 -43.17 12.37 -47.69
N GLU A 733 -43.96 12.58 -48.74
CA GLU A 733 -45.43 12.44 -48.69
C GLU A 733 -45.82 10.99 -48.39
N ALA A 734 -45.21 10.02 -49.08
CA ALA A 734 -45.42 8.60 -48.80
C ALA A 734 -44.97 8.22 -47.38
N LYS A 735 -43.80 8.71 -46.94
CA LYS A 735 -43.30 8.49 -45.58
C LYS A 735 -44.21 9.12 -44.52
N LEU A 736 -44.82 10.27 -44.80
CA LEU A 736 -45.77 10.93 -43.90
C LEU A 736 -47.09 10.15 -43.79
N GLU A 737 -47.65 9.70 -44.91
CA GLU A 737 -48.89 8.90 -44.93
C GLU A 737 -48.73 7.56 -44.20
N GLU A 738 -47.59 6.90 -44.40
CA GLU A 738 -47.24 5.68 -43.67
C GLU A 738 -47.07 5.96 -42.17
N ALA A 739 -46.42 7.07 -41.79
CA ALA A 739 -46.29 7.48 -40.39
C ALA A 739 -47.66 7.74 -39.74
N GLU A 740 -48.57 8.45 -40.41
CA GLU A 740 -49.93 8.71 -39.91
C GLU A 740 -50.72 7.40 -39.75
N THR A 741 -50.55 6.45 -40.67
CA THR A 741 -51.16 5.11 -40.58
C THR A 741 -50.62 4.29 -39.41
N LEU A 742 -49.29 4.25 -39.23
CA LEU A 742 -48.65 3.50 -38.15
C LEU A 742 -48.96 4.09 -36.78
N ILE A 743 -48.94 5.43 -36.65
CA ILE A 743 -49.40 6.12 -35.43
C ILE A 743 -50.87 5.78 -35.17
N GLY A 744 -51.71 5.82 -36.21
CA GLY A 744 -53.10 5.41 -36.15
C GLY A 744 -53.29 3.99 -35.64
N LYS A 745 -52.45 3.01 -36.02
CA LYS A 745 -52.50 1.64 -35.49
C LYS A 745 -52.09 1.58 -34.02
N THR A 746 -51.03 2.27 -33.63
CA THR A 746 -50.64 2.39 -32.22
C THR A 746 -51.68 3.13 -31.38
N SER A 747 -52.59 3.88 -32.00
CA SER A 747 -53.74 4.56 -31.39
C SER A 747 -55.08 3.83 -31.50
N ALA A 748 -55.29 2.99 -32.52
CA ALA A 748 -56.49 2.19 -32.72
C ALA A 748 -56.52 0.98 -31.78
N GLU A 749 -55.39 0.61 -31.20
CA GLU A 749 -55.29 -0.33 -30.07
C GLU A 749 -55.28 0.40 -28.70
N GLN A 750 -55.44 1.74 -28.68
CA GLN A 750 -55.62 2.56 -27.46
C GLN A 750 -57.08 2.63 -26.96
N TRP A 751 -58.06 1.97 -27.57
CA TRP A 751 -59.46 2.03 -27.09
C TRP A 751 -59.70 1.35 -25.74
N ALA A 752 -58.72 0.62 -25.21
CA ALA A 752 -58.65 0.18 -23.81
C ALA A 752 -57.97 1.20 -22.87
N ILE A 753 -57.65 2.41 -23.33
CA ILE A 753 -56.81 3.39 -22.61
C ILE A 753 -57.57 4.72 -22.54
N ASN A 754 -58.18 4.97 -21.38
CA ASN A 754 -58.89 6.23 -21.10
C ASN A 754 -57.89 7.41 -21.14
N PRO A 755 -58.20 8.56 -21.79
CA PRO A 755 -57.26 9.66 -22.06
C PRO A 755 -56.76 10.47 -20.86
N SER A 756 -56.79 9.94 -19.64
CA SER A 756 -56.47 10.75 -18.46
C SER A 756 -55.73 10.03 -17.34
N VAL A 757 -55.80 8.71 -17.18
CA VAL A 757 -55.10 8.07 -16.07
C VAL A 757 -54.94 6.56 -16.34
N HIS A 758 -53.71 6.04 -16.25
CA HIS A 758 -53.31 4.62 -16.19
C HIS A 758 -52.94 3.88 -17.50
N PHE A 759 -51.64 3.88 -17.82
CA PHE A 759 -50.98 2.89 -18.70
C PHE A 759 -50.83 1.49 -18.06
N ASN A 760 -51.74 1.11 -17.14
CA ASN A 760 -51.60 -0.10 -16.30
C ASN A 760 -52.42 -1.30 -16.77
N GLU A 761 -53.10 -1.23 -17.91
CA GLU A 761 -54.00 -2.30 -18.38
C GLU A 761 -53.37 -3.23 -19.43
N TRP A 762 -52.15 -2.96 -19.90
CA TRP A 762 -51.46 -3.83 -20.86
C TRP A 762 -51.23 -5.25 -20.36
N GLU A 763 -51.12 -5.42 -19.04
CA GLU A 763 -50.92 -6.71 -18.38
C GLU A 763 -52.17 -7.61 -18.43
N ASN A 764 -53.34 -7.04 -18.76
CA ASN A 764 -54.63 -7.75 -18.79
C ASN A 764 -54.99 -8.31 -20.18
N PHE A 765 -54.16 -8.08 -21.21
CA PHE A 765 -54.38 -8.62 -22.54
C PHE A 765 -54.07 -10.11 -22.61
N THR A 766 -54.65 -10.80 -23.60
CA THR A 766 -54.17 -12.13 -24.00
C THR A 766 -52.84 -12.01 -24.74
N ALA A 767 -52.03 -13.08 -24.78
CA ALA A 767 -50.76 -13.07 -25.51
C ALA A 767 -50.91 -12.75 -27.01
N THR A 768 -52.08 -13.05 -27.61
CA THR A 768 -52.35 -12.73 -29.02
C THR A 768 -52.66 -11.24 -29.20
N GLU A 769 -53.52 -10.67 -28.34
CA GLU A 769 -53.86 -9.24 -28.38
C GLU A 769 -52.62 -8.37 -28.07
N PHE A 770 -51.81 -8.75 -27.08
CA PHE A 770 -50.60 -7.99 -26.76
C PHE A 770 -49.52 -8.08 -27.85
N LYS A 771 -49.51 -9.17 -28.62
CA LYS A 771 -48.59 -9.30 -29.77
C LYS A 771 -48.89 -8.27 -30.84
N GLU A 772 -50.17 -8.04 -31.16
CA GLU A 772 -50.59 -6.99 -32.12
C GLU A 772 -50.12 -5.61 -31.68
N VAL A 773 -50.27 -5.28 -30.38
CA VAL A 773 -49.76 -4.04 -29.79
C VAL A 773 -48.24 -3.92 -29.98
N SER A 774 -47.50 -4.99 -29.65
CA SER A 774 -46.05 -4.99 -29.74
C SER A 774 -45.55 -4.83 -31.19
N ASP A 775 -46.19 -5.49 -32.15
CA ASP A 775 -45.83 -5.42 -33.56
C ASP A 775 -46.16 -4.04 -34.15
N ALA A 776 -47.25 -3.41 -33.71
CA ALA A 776 -47.60 -2.04 -34.11
C ALA A 776 -46.54 -1.02 -33.66
N PHE A 777 -46.09 -1.10 -32.39
CA PHE A 777 -45.02 -0.23 -31.89
C PHE A 777 -43.67 -0.50 -32.57
N LYS A 778 -43.36 -1.76 -32.86
CA LYS A 778 -42.14 -2.13 -33.60
C LYS A 778 -42.10 -1.49 -34.98
N ALA A 779 -43.19 -1.66 -35.74
CA ALA A 779 -43.30 -1.09 -37.09
C ALA A 779 -43.17 0.45 -37.07
N LEU A 780 -43.77 1.12 -36.10
CA LEU A 780 -43.66 2.58 -35.95
C LEU A 780 -42.21 3.02 -35.68
N LEU A 781 -41.52 2.34 -34.78
CA LEU A 781 -40.13 2.66 -34.44
C LEU A 781 -39.17 2.38 -35.60
N ASP A 782 -39.34 1.25 -36.29
CA ASP A 782 -38.54 0.89 -37.47
C ASP A 782 -38.74 1.91 -38.60
N HIS A 783 -39.96 2.44 -38.77
CA HIS A 783 -40.24 3.49 -39.74
C HIS A 783 -39.48 4.81 -39.46
N MET A 784 -39.29 5.16 -38.18
CA MET A 784 -38.51 6.34 -37.77
C MET A 784 -37.00 6.10 -37.86
N ARG A 785 -36.56 4.85 -37.81
CA ARG A 785 -35.15 4.45 -37.81
C ARG A 785 -34.52 4.54 -39.20
N CYS A 786 -33.21 4.72 -39.25
CA CYS A 786 -32.44 4.66 -40.48
C CYS A 786 -32.40 3.23 -41.06
N SER A 787 -32.80 3.07 -42.33
CA SER A 787 -32.85 1.78 -43.04
C SER A 787 -31.48 1.18 -43.34
N ASN A 788 -30.40 1.96 -43.25
CA ASN A 788 -29.04 1.43 -43.35
C ASN A 788 -28.69 0.65 -42.07
N GLU A 789 -28.56 -0.68 -42.18
CA GLU A 789 -28.21 -1.60 -41.09
C GLU A 789 -26.91 -1.22 -40.36
N LYS A 790 -25.93 -0.64 -41.06
CA LYS A 790 -24.67 -0.17 -40.43
C LYS A 790 -24.85 1.10 -39.60
N CYS A 791 -25.93 1.84 -39.80
CA CYS A 791 -26.26 3.03 -39.03
C CYS A 791 -27.28 2.75 -37.94
N GLY A 792 -28.42 2.14 -38.29
CA GLY A 792 -29.50 1.72 -37.37
C GLY A 792 -30.05 2.80 -36.43
N GLY A 793 -29.66 4.06 -36.59
CA GLY A 793 -29.90 5.12 -35.62
C GLY A 793 -31.15 5.94 -35.93
N TYR A 794 -31.71 6.57 -34.90
CA TYR A 794 -32.79 7.55 -35.05
C TYR A 794 -32.26 8.90 -35.53
N PRO A 795 -33.01 9.62 -36.38
CA PRO A 795 -32.57 10.90 -36.91
C PRO A 795 -32.66 12.02 -35.85
N TYR A 796 -31.75 12.97 -35.93
CA TYR A 796 -31.64 14.12 -35.01
C TYR A 796 -31.52 15.44 -35.78
N LEU A 797 -31.81 16.54 -35.08
CA LEU A 797 -31.78 17.89 -35.65
C LEU A 797 -30.42 18.57 -35.59
N THR A 798 -30.07 19.26 -36.67
CA THR A 798 -28.85 20.08 -36.80
C THR A 798 -29.23 21.50 -37.21
N PRO A 799 -28.59 22.56 -36.66
CA PRO A 799 -27.69 22.58 -35.51
C PRO A 799 -28.44 22.29 -34.21
N ARG A 800 -27.81 21.69 -33.19
CA ARG A 800 -28.48 21.14 -31.97
C ARG A 800 -29.36 22.13 -31.20
N LYS A 801 -29.10 23.43 -31.27
CA LYS A 801 -29.91 24.51 -30.68
C LYS A 801 -30.16 25.60 -31.74
N GLY A 802 -31.31 26.26 -31.66
CA GLY A 802 -31.72 27.30 -32.62
C GLY A 802 -32.72 26.79 -33.66
N SER A 803 -32.69 27.37 -34.85
CA SER A 803 -33.54 26.98 -36.00
C SER A 803 -33.37 25.49 -36.30
N SER A 804 -34.48 24.79 -36.59
CA SER A 804 -34.46 23.41 -37.05
C SER A 804 -34.13 23.40 -38.54
N GLU A 805 -32.88 23.19 -38.91
CA GLU A 805 -32.43 23.35 -40.30
C GLU A 805 -32.45 22.05 -41.08
N GLN A 806 -31.99 20.97 -40.46
CA GLN A 806 -31.88 19.66 -41.10
C GLN A 806 -32.18 18.55 -40.09
N LEU A 807 -32.98 17.56 -40.51
CA LEU A 807 -33.15 16.30 -39.82
C LEU A 807 -32.26 15.25 -40.50
N ARG A 808 -31.29 14.70 -39.79
CA ARG A 808 -30.32 13.75 -40.37
C ARG A 808 -29.98 12.61 -39.43
N CYS A 809 -29.43 11.55 -39.99
CA CYS A 809 -28.74 10.50 -39.24
C CYS A 809 -27.22 10.62 -39.40
N SER A 810 -26.47 9.83 -38.63
CA SER A 810 -25.00 9.85 -38.62
C SER A 810 -24.39 9.44 -39.95
N CYS A 811 -24.98 8.47 -40.65
CA CYS A 811 -24.48 7.99 -41.95
C CYS A 811 -24.95 8.82 -43.16
N GLY A 812 -25.85 9.79 -42.95
CA GLY A 812 -26.39 10.63 -44.01
C GLY A 812 -27.52 10.00 -44.86
N THR A 813 -27.86 8.72 -44.66
CA THR A 813 -28.98 8.06 -45.37
C THR A 813 -30.32 8.77 -45.14
N ILE A 814 -30.62 9.15 -43.89
CA ILE A 814 -31.63 10.17 -43.60
C ILE A 814 -30.94 11.53 -43.65
N SER A 815 -31.37 12.38 -44.57
CA SER A 815 -30.95 13.79 -44.68
C SER A 815 -32.09 14.61 -45.28
N ILE A 816 -32.93 15.19 -44.41
CA ILE A 816 -34.12 15.96 -44.78
C ILE A 816 -33.85 17.43 -44.47
N ASN A 817 -33.89 18.28 -45.49
CA ASN A 817 -33.84 19.72 -45.34
C ASN A 817 -35.19 20.22 -44.77
N LEU A 818 -35.15 21.08 -43.75
CA LEU A 818 -36.34 21.64 -43.11
C LEU A 818 -36.51 23.15 -43.36
N LYS A 819 -35.62 23.77 -44.15
CA LYS A 819 -35.67 25.21 -44.48
C LYS A 819 -36.54 25.48 -45.71
N THR A 820 -37.42 26.48 -45.62
CA THR A 820 -38.25 26.97 -46.74
C THR A 820 -37.89 28.42 -47.15
N GLY A 821 -36.66 28.87 -46.89
CA GLY A 821 -36.24 30.28 -46.97
C GLY A 821 -36.19 30.94 -45.58
N VAL A 822 -35.36 32.00 -45.43
CA VAL A 822 -35.01 32.66 -44.15
C VAL A 822 -36.24 33.19 -43.41
#